data_AF-M1WB18-F1
#
_entry.id   AF-M1WB18-F1
#
_cell.length_a   1.000
_cell.length_b   1.000
_cell.length_c   1.000
_cell.angle_alpha   90.00
_cell.angle_beta   90.00
_cell.angle_gamma   90.00
#
_symmetry.space_group_name_H-M   'P 1'
#
loop_
_entity.id
_entity.type
_entity.pdbx_description
1 polymer ?
#
loop_
_entity_poly.entity_id
_entity_poly.type
_entity_poly.pdbx_seq_one_letter_code
_entity_poly.pdbx_strand_id
1 'polypeptide(L)'
;MKINNRPRTSDKNVCSFALRKNYRAAWNLDVAQNLLSNLADVPITAPSFDSFGRYLSFRQKPPRPILRRHGCNGAIEHHLQRIGCEIQIEEEALYNVRSGFGPRGRIVTMRIPQAALRRQSHVVPTSAGPRFISVRSFGHQTKFTCVRSRPSLPFLFVPTARPSVARSFTSERTPWLKNEAKLFARYTLTIWAVGACLAVAYFFINEEFNEREHPTPHEWSFMTRKYLRDALELQNPRDGMLDWARCLELAREVVIRLDDPKASNSKVVKLSDKEDPALEVPGEFINRDISAMSEEWRRGYFEALMLAAKAAEHVDGWMRDTERNIVWAPEFVRGPSNPRPRPVPRGQPHAPREEVCELAFPSADHWYTKALTTVGLTSRQRMEVALEYATFLEFKHRPGVDALYELALTEASGRLEPSKLPYDSKTLVLKNNPSGPAPSLNVLDTLTVIANHKARKGDTSSALPMYISLLQARRSLPTTPPPQTNKKSSQSLYETFVTTFGPPAYPPPGPDGTSPPWRDAHERCQEASLSLYIGEILYATCASKDEGVGWTRDGVDLAEEQLRALDTPITTENKDANRVCRECLATGLENWSVMVSRLAREEDARKSTGASTSGSLFSFWGGGSPDAEGRWAAEEAVVLERTRRTSALLEDAPAPAGMLGSLFQGLR
;
A
#
# COMPACT_ATOMS: atom_id res chain seq x y z
N MET A 1 46.55 -28.49 39.37
CA MET A 1 46.66 -27.79 40.68
C MET A 1 45.68 -26.61 40.69
N LYS A 2 45.32 -26.05 41.87
CA LYS A 2 44.23 -25.05 41.97
C LYS A 2 44.52 -23.75 41.22
N ILE A 3 43.55 -23.25 40.46
CA ILE A 3 43.37 -21.82 40.15
C ILE A 3 41.89 -21.50 40.41
N ASN A 4 41.61 -20.40 41.11
CA ASN A 4 40.25 -20.02 41.52
C ASN A 4 39.50 -19.31 40.39
N ASN A 5 38.29 -19.77 40.09
CA ASN A 5 37.29 -19.01 39.32
C ASN A 5 36.16 -18.53 40.24
N ARG A 6 36.05 -17.22 40.47
CA ARG A 6 34.80 -16.51 40.79
C ARG A 6 34.77 -15.16 40.08
N PRO A 7 33.57 -14.63 39.75
CA PRO A 7 33.40 -13.75 38.60
C PRO A 7 33.53 -12.26 38.93
N ARG A 8 33.78 -11.45 37.89
CA ARG A 8 33.43 -10.03 37.90
C ARG A 8 31.97 -9.85 37.48
N THR A 9 31.22 -9.15 38.32
CA THR A 9 29.97 -8.44 37.97
C THR A 9 30.24 -7.52 36.76
N SER A 10 29.44 -7.54 35.69
CA SER A 10 28.04 -7.09 35.61
C SER A 10 27.88 -5.57 35.58
N ASP A 11 28.36 -4.94 34.49
CA ASP A 11 27.90 -3.62 34.03
C ASP A 11 27.08 -3.78 32.73
N LYS A 12 25.84 -4.27 32.85
CA LYS A 12 24.85 -4.34 31.75
C LYS A 12 23.80 -3.23 31.91
N ASN A 13 24.14 -1.99 31.56
CA ASN A 13 23.19 -0.86 31.66
C ASN A 13 23.40 0.28 30.63
N VAL A 14 23.93 -0.02 29.43
CA VAL A 14 24.23 1.00 28.40
C VAL A 14 23.51 0.76 27.05
N CYS A 15 23.20 -0.48 26.67
CA CYS A 15 22.65 -0.77 25.33
C CYS A 15 21.17 -0.37 25.12
N SER A 16 20.40 -0.12 26.18
CA SER A 16 18.95 0.17 26.09
C SER A 16 18.59 1.57 25.55
N PHE A 17 19.58 2.44 25.31
CA PHE A 17 19.35 3.84 24.92
C PHE A 17 19.80 4.21 23.50
N ALA A 18 20.48 3.32 22.77
CA ALA A 18 21.06 3.63 21.46
C ALA A 18 20.01 3.70 20.33
N LEU A 19 19.11 2.72 20.25
CA LEU A 19 18.09 2.62 19.17
C LEU A 19 17.11 3.81 19.15
N ARG A 20 16.85 4.45 20.31
CA ARG A 20 15.93 5.59 20.43
C ARG A 20 16.37 6.87 19.69
N LYS A 21 17.62 6.98 19.20
CA LYS A 21 18.12 8.24 18.61
C LYS A 21 18.17 8.29 17.08
N ASN A 22 18.47 7.19 16.39
CA ASN A 22 18.90 7.30 14.99
C ASN A 22 17.76 7.35 13.95
N TYR A 23 16.55 6.88 14.30
CA TYR A 23 15.36 6.99 13.43
C TYR A 23 14.48 8.22 13.72
N ARG A 24 14.84 9.04 14.72
CA ARG A 24 14.21 10.35 15.01
C ARG A 24 14.66 11.48 14.08
N ALA A 25 15.32 11.15 12.96
CA ALA A 25 15.81 12.13 11.97
C ALA A 25 14.67 12.74 11.12
N ALA A 26 13.48 12.14 11.13
CA ALA A 26 12.22 12.76 10.72
C ALA A 26 11.35 13.03 11.96
N TRP A 27 10.57 14.12 11.93
CA TRP A 27 9.67 14.58 13.00
C TRP A 27 10.33 15.04 14.32
N ASN A 28 10.80 16.30 14.33
CA ASN A 28 11.25 17.02 15.53
C ASN A 28 10.08 17.47 16.44
N LEU A 29 9.29 16.53 16.98
CA LEU A 29 8.23 16.86 17.95
C LEU A 29 8.78 17.27 19.33
N ASP A 30 9.89 16.65 19.77
CA ASP A 30 10.57 16.96 21.04
C ASP A 30 11.00 18.44 21.15
N VAL A 31 11.29 19.10 20.03
CA VAL A 31 11.67 20.53 20.04
C VAL A 31 10.49 21.41 20.45
N ALA A 32 9.27 21.06 20.02
CA ALA A 32 8.06 21.78 20.42
C ALA A 32 7.72 21.54 21.90
N GLN A 33 7.82 20.30 22.39
CA GLN A 33 7.57 20.01 23.82
C GLN A 33 8.61 20.67 24.74
N ASN A 34 9.90 20.68 24.37
CA ASN A 34 10.93 21.38 25.16
C ASN A 34 10.82 22.91 25.09
N LEU A 35 10.22 23.48 24.03
CA LEU A 35 9.91 24.92 23.99
C LEU A 35 8.70 25.28 24.86
N LEU A 36 7.67 24.42 24.89
CA LEU A 36 6.46 24.65 25.69
C LEU A 36 6.70 24.47 27.20
N SER A 37 7.53 23.52 27.62
CA SER A 37 7.85 23.32 29.04
C SER A 37 8.70 24.46 29.62
N ASN A 38 9.61 25.06 28.84
CA ASN A 38 10.44 26.18 29.28
C ASN A 38 9.72 27.55 29.28
N LEU A 39 8.43 27.60 28.91
CA LEU A 39 7.60 28.82 28.95
C LEU A 39 6.72 28.93 30.21
N ALA A 40 6.70 27.91 31.09
CA ALA A 40 5.85 27.89 32.27
C ALA A 40 6.43 28.63 33.50
N ASP A 41 7.75 28.55 33.73
CA ASP A 41 8.35 28.83 35.04
C ASP A 41 9.54 29.85 35.00
N VAL A 42 9.30 31.08 34.54
CA VAL A 42 10.22 32.23 34.83
C VAL A 42 9.42 33.52 35.09
N PRO A 43 9.61 34.22 36.22
CA PRO A 43 8.92 35.47 36.53
C PRO A 43 9.48 36.69 35.78
N ILE A 44 8.65 37.71 35.60
CA ILE A 44 8.95 38.92 34.81
C ILE A 44 9.98 39.81 35.54
N THR A 45 11.26 39.71 35.14
CA THR A 45 12.25 40.79 35.26
C THR A 45 13.11 40.86 34.01
N ALA A 46 13.51 42.07 33.60
CA ALA A 46 14.26 42.31 32.37
C ALA A 46 15.73 42.67 32.64
N PRO A 47 16.67 42.07 31.89
CA PRO A 47 17.97 42.68 31.62
C PRO A 47 18.22 42.93 30.12
N SER A 48 19.35 43.59 29.83
CA SER A 48 19.72 44.17 28.54
C SER A 48 20.18 43.19 27.46
N PHE A 49 19.97 43.58 26.20
CA PHE A 49 20.76 43.08 25.06
C PHE A 49 22.26 43.32 25.28
N ASP A 50 23.07 42.26 25.28
CA ASP A 50 24.30 42.21 24.49
C ASP A 50 24.77 40.76 24.25
N SER A 51 25.74 40.57 23.34
CA SER A 51 26.51 39.33 23.12
C SER A 51 25.76 38.05 22.67
N PHE A 52 25.41 37.96 21.38
CA PHE A 52 25.45 36.67 20.66
C PHE A 52 25.94 36.87 19.22
N GLY A 53 27.27 36.73 19.01
CA GLY A 53 27.93 37.13 17.78
C GLY A 53 29.23 36.37 17.46
N ARG A 54 29.13 35.04 17.28
CA ARG A 54 30.12 34.20 16.56
C ARG A 54 29.60 32.75 16.38
N TYR A 55 30.34 31.98 15.58
CA TYR A 55 30.19 30.52 15.32
C TYR A 55 29.07 30.05 14.37
N LEU A 56 29.20 30.43 13.09
CA LEU A 56 28.80 29.58 11.96
C LEU A 56 29.95 29.48 10.94
N SER A 57 30.88 28.54 11.17
CA SER A 57 31.78 28.01 10.13
C SER A 57 32.57 26.81 10.66
N PHE A 58 32.22 25.59 10.24
CA PHE A 58 33.17 24.48 10.17
C PHE A 58 32.80 23.54 9.02
N ARG A 59 33.55 23.65 7.92
CA ARG A 59 33.38 22.83 6.71
C ARG A 59 34.60 21.91 6.58
N GLN A 60 34.63 20.82 7.36
CA GLN A 60 35.75 19.88 7.30
C GLN A 60 35.66 19.00 6.04
N LYS A 61 36.77 18.93 5.30
CA LYS A 61 36.99 17.92 4.25
C LYS A 61 37.77 16.75 4.88
N PRO A 62 37.47 15.49 4.54
CA PRO A 62 38.38 14.39 4.88
C PRO A 62 39.72 14.54 4.11
N PRO A 63 40.85 14.10 4.70
CA PRO A 63 42.16 14.20 4.06
C PRO A 63 42.34 13.15 2.95
N ARG A 64 43.23 13.44 1.99
CA ARG A 64 43.71 12.45 1.01
C ARG A 64 44.81 11.60 1.65
N PRO A 65 44.79 10.25 1.52
CA PRO A 65 45.99 9.45 1.80
C PRO A 65 47.07 9.71 0.74
N ILE A 66 48.33 9.72 1.18
CA ILE A 66 49.49 9.92 0.29
C ILE A 66 49.96 8.57 -0.23
N LEU A 67 50.07 8.44 -1.56
CA LEU A 67 50.70 7.30 -2.21
C LEU A 67 52.21 7.28 -1.92
N ARG A 68 52.66 6.39 -1.02
CA ARG A 68 54.06 5.92 -1.01
C ARG A 68 54.19 4.72 -1.93
N ARG A 69 54.99 4.84 -2.98
CA ARG A 69 55.50 3.69 -3.74
C ARG A 69 56.51 2.93 -2.88
N HIS A 70 56.27 1.65 -2.67
CA HIS A 70 57.33 0.64 -2.77
C HIS A 70 56.80 -0.47 -3.67
N GLY A 71 57.58 -0.82 -4.69
CA GLY A 71 57.35 -2.02 -5.47
C GLY A 71 58.58 -2.91 -5.33
N CYS A 72 58.36 -4.22 -5.32
CA CYS A 72 59.33 -5.22 -5.68
C CYS A 72 58.61 -6.24 -6.58
N ASN A 73 59.29 -6.69 -7.63
CA ASN A 73 58.75 -7.67 -8.57
C ASN A 73 58.90 -9.09 -8.02
N GLY A 74 58.03 -9.99 -8.46
CA GLY A 74 58.06 -11.41 -8.10
C GLY A 74 57.21 -12.22 -9.07
N ALA A 75 57.69 -12.37 -10.30
CA ALA A 75 57.04 -13.22 -11.31
C ALA A 75 57.54 -14.66 -11.19
N ILE A 76 56.66 -15.62 -11.49
CA ILE A 76 56.95 -16.98 -11.94
C ILE A 76 55.73 -17.44 -12.76
N GLU A 77 55.98 -18.24 -13.79
CA GLU A 77 55.02 -18.62 -14.85
C GLU A 77 54.54 -20.07 -14.72
N HIS A 78 53.75 -20.54 -15.71
CA HIS A 78 53.39 -21.94 -15.99
C HIS A 78 52.50 -22.65 -14.94
N HIS A 79 51.30 -23.11 -15.31
CA HIS A 79 51.15 -24.23 -16.25
C HIS A 79 49.88 -24.21 -17.12
N LEU A 80 49.97 -24.84 -18.30
CA LEU A 80 48.86 -25.21 -19.17
C LEU A 80 48.74 -26.74 -19.26
N GLN A 81 47.50 -27.26 -19.30
CA GLN A 81 46.96 -28.40 -20.07
C GLN A 81 45.65 -28.89 -19.40
N ARG A 82 44.49 -28.90 -20.09
CA ARG A 82 44.01 -29.86 -21.11
C ARG A 82 43.72 -31.27 -20.56
N ILE A 83 42.52 -31.46 -20.01
CA ILE A 83 41.59 -32.55 -20.37
C ILE A 83 40.18 -31.91 -20.40
N GLY A 84 39.30 -32.11 -21.38
CA GLY A 84 39.44 -32.92 -22.61
C GLY A 84 38.56 -34.17 -22.66
N CYS A 85 37.28 -34.07 -22.27
CA CYS A 85 36.26 -35.06 -22.61
C CYS A 85 35.07 -34.35 -23.25
N GLU A 86 34.67 -34.86 -24.41
CA GLU A 86 33.64 -34.34 -25.30
C GLU A 86 32.73 -35.53 -25.63
N ILE A 87 31.46 -35.46 -25.24
CA ILE A 87 30.45 -36.48 -25.57
C ILE A 87 29.19 -35.75 -26.02
N GLN A 88 29.01 -35.68 -27.33
CA GLN A 88 27.73 -35.38 -27.98
C GLN A 88 26.90 -36.65 -28.11
N ILE A 89 25.59 -36.55 -27.84
CA ILE A 89 24.54 -37.46 -28.31
C ILE A 89 23.28 -36.61 -28.57
N GLU A 90 22.65 -36.79 -29.73
CA GLU A 90 21.51 -36.01 -30.24
C GLU A 90 20.34 -36.94 -30.69
N GLU A 91 19.07 -36.51 -30.76
CA GLU A 91 18.47 -35.23 -30.32
C GLU A 91 17.40 -35.47 -29.20
N GLU A 92 16.11 -35.08 -29.16
CA GLU A 92 15.18 -34.35 -30.05
C GLU A 92 14.41 -33.25 -29.27
N ALA A 93 13.83 -32.32 -30.02
CA ALA A 93 13.07 -31.17 -29.50
C ALA A 93 11.76 -31.51 -28.76
N LEU A 94 11.29 -30.57 -27.91
CA LEU A 94 9.91 -30.04 -28.02
C LEU A 94 9.70 -28.71 -27.26
N TYR A 95 8.74 -27.91 -27.76
CA TYR A 95 8.27 -26.65 -27.18
C TYR A 95 7.36 -26.90 -25.95
N ASN A 96 7.47 -26.08 -24.89
CA ASN A 96 6.52 -24.96 -24.70
C ASN A 96 6.70 -24.11 -23.41
N VAL A 97 6.27 -22.85 -23.56
CA VAL A 97 5.63 -21.93 -22.59
C VAL A 97 5.75 -22.22 -21.08
N ARG A 98 6.33 -21.25 -20.35
CA ARG A 98 5.84 -20.88 -19.01
C ARG A 98 5.68 -19.36 -18.92
N SER A 99 4.43 -18.90 -18.96
CA SER A 99 4.06 -17.48 -18.99
C SER A 99 4.13 -16.84 -17.61
N GLY A 100 5.02 -15.87 -17.43
CA GLY A 100 4.96 -14.93 -16.30
C GLY A 100 4.40 -13.59 -16.75
N PHE A 101 3.25 -13.18 -16.20
CA PHE A 101 2.66 -11.87 -16.42
C PHE A 101 2.71 -11.02 -15.14
N GLY A 102 3.70 -10.13 -15.08
CA GLY A 102 3.57 -8.85 -14.37
C GLY A 102 3.31 -7.75 -15.40
N PRO A 103 2.52 -6.70 -15.08
CA PRO A 103 2.06 -5.73 -16.07
C PRO A 103 3.21 -4.90 -16.66
N ARG A 104 3.48 -5.08 -17.96
CA ARG A 104 4.43 -4.25 -18.72
C ARG A 104 3.75 -2.97 -19.20
N GLY A 105 3.88 -1.89 -18.44
CA GLY A 105 3.50 -0.55 -18.91
C GLY A 105 4.22 -0.18 -20.21
N ARG A 106 3.46 0.19 -21.26
CA ARG A 106 4.03 0.62 -22.55
C ARG A 106 4.55 2.06 -22.44
N ILE A 107 5.86 2.23 -22.61
CA ILE A 107 6.49 3.54 -22.78
C ILE A 107 6.10 4.08 -24.17
N VAL A 108 5.25 5.11 -24.21
CA VAL A 108 4.96 5.86 -25.46
C VAL A 108 6.09 6.85 -25.71
N THR A 109 7.00 6.51 -26.62
CA THR A 109 8.13 7.38 -27.00
C THR A 109 7.70 8.48 -27.97
N MET A 110 7.25 9.62 -27.45
CA MET A 110 7.10 10.82 -28.29
C MET A 110 8.48 11.27 -28.82
N ARG A 111 8.64 11.20 -30.15
CA ARG A 111 9.82 11.74 -30.84
C ARG A 111 9.76 13.26 -30.88
N ILE A 112 10.84 13.93 -30.50
CA ILE A 112 11.03 15.36 -30.70
C ILE A 112 11.67 15.59 -32.08
N PRO A 113 11.00 16.25 -33.04
CA PRO A 113 11.65 16.71 -34.26
C PRO A 113 12.37 18.04 -34.01
N GLN A 114 13.70 18.07 -34.22
CA GLN A 114 14.43 19.33 -34.34
C GLN A 114 14.46 19.78 -35.80
N ALA A 115 14.02 21.00 -36.08
CA ALA A 115 14.30 21.73 -37.31
C ALA A 115 14.32 23.25 -37.01
N ALA A 116 15.18 24.00 -37.68
CA ALA A 116 15.40 25.43 -37.41
C ALA A 116 15.36 26.27 -38.69
N LEU A 117 14.73 27.45 -38.61
CA LEU A 117 14.89 28.66 -39.46
C LEU A 117 14.10 29.78 -38.73
N ARG A 118 14.67 30.88 -38.22
CA ARG A 118 15.40 32.01 -38.86
C ARG A 118 14.47 33.11 -39.40
N ARG A 119 14.72 34.34 -38.93
CA ARG A 119 14.55 35.68 -39.55
C ARG A 119 13.47 36.61 -38.94
N GLN A 120 13.78 37.91 -38.97
CA GLN A 120 12.90 39.05 -38.65
C GLN A 120 11.77 39.20 -39.72
N SER A 121 10.73 40.04 -39.65
CA SER A 121 10.63 41.42 -39.12
C SER A 121 9.20 42.02 -39.26
N HIS A 122 8.80 42.98 -38.41
CA HIS A 122 7.68 43.98 -38.56
C HIS A 122 6.26 43.45 -38.91
N VAL A 123 5.13 44.02 -38.47
CA VAL A 123 4.60 45.41 -38.60
C VAL A 123 3.58 45.71 -37.47
N VAL A 124 3.21 46.98 -37.28
CA VAL A 124 2.30 47.51 -36.23
C VAL A 124 0.95 47.95 -36.83
N PRO A 125 -0.17 47.88 -36.08
CA PRO A 125 -1.00 49.09 -35.95
C PRO A 125 -1.64 49.32 -34.55
N THR A 126 -1.52 50.56 -34.05
CA THR A 126 -2.53 51.44 -33.39
C THR A 126 -3.70 50.89 -32.53
N SER A 127 -4.29 51.62 -31.57
CA SER A 127 -3.93 52.86 -30.83
C SER A 127 -5.05 53.21 -29.84
N ALA A 128 -4.73 53.48 -28.56
CA ALA A 128 -5.54 54.33 -27.67
C ALA A 128 -4.70 54.71 -26.42
N GLY A 129 -4.86 55.93 -25.91
CA GLY A 129 -4.20 56.41 -24.69
C GLY A 129 -5.07 57.39 -23.90
N PRO A 130 -4.49 58.38 -23.21
CA PRO A 130 -3.80 58.14 -21.93
C PRO A 130 -4.22 59.14 -20.84
N ARG A 131 -3.78 58.91 -19.59
CA ARG A 131 -3.60 59.98 -18.58
C ARG A 131 -2.27 59.83 -17.84
N PHE A 132 -1.63 60.96 -17.56
CA PHE A 132 -0.29 61.07 -16.97
C PHE A 132 -0.35 61.51 -15.51
N ILE A 133 0.67 61.13 -14.72
CA ILE A 133 1.18 61.93 -13.60
C ILE A 133 2.70 62.05 -13.80
N SER A 134 3.26 63.24 -13.60
CA SER A 134 4.62 63.58 -14.04
C SER A 134 5.70 63.49 -12.96
N VAL A 135 6.90 63.08 -13.36
CA VAL A 135 8.12 63.23 -12.57
C VAL A 135 8.59 64.68 -12.65
N ARG A 136 8.79 65.35 -11.51
CA ARG A 136 9.43 66.68 -11.45
C ARG A 136 10.95 66.55 -11.44
N SER A 137 11.59 66.90 -12.55
CA SER A 137 12.98 67.33 -12.56
C SER A 137 13.06 68.83 -12.22
N PHE A 138 14.02 69.23 -11.38
CA PHE A 138 14.28 70.65 -11.11
C PHE A 138 15.19 71.23 -12.20
N GLY A 139 14.69 72.23 -12.93
CA GLY A 139 15.48 72.95 -13.93
C GLY A 139 16.27 74.09 -13.31
N HIS A 140 17.59 74.09 -13.48
CA HIS A 140 18.40 75.29 -13.28
C HIS A 140 18.16 76.27 -14.45
N GLN A 141 17.77 77.51 -14.16
CA GLN A 141 17.91 78.62 -15.12
C GLN A 141 18.99 79.59 -14.66
N THR A 142 19.94 79.85 -15.55
CA THR A 142 20.99 80.85 -15.38
C THR A 142 20.51 82.22 -15.86
N LYS A 143 20.75 83.27 -15.07
CA LYS A 143 20.76 84.66 -15.55
C LYS A 143 21.94 85.40 -14.93
N PHE A 144 22.85 85.87 -15.78
CA PHE A 144 23.92 86.80 -15.44
C PHE A 144 23.74 88.06 -16.29
N THR A 145 23.85 89.24 -15.67
CA THR A 145 24.57 90.43 -16.18
C THR A 145 24.44 91.61 -15.20
N CYS A 146 25.57 92.14 -14.72
CA CYS A 146 26.01 93.56 -14.78
C CYS A 146 25.04 94.72 -14.38
N VAL A 147 25.43 95.80 -13.67
CA VAL A 147 26.73 96.27 -13.08
C VAL A 147 26.45 97.19 -11.87
N ARG A 148 27.25 97.13 -10.77
CA ARG A 148 27.93 98.28 -10.09
C ARG A 148 28.50 97.95 -8.69
N SER A 149 29.63 98.61 -8.37
CA SER A 149 30.27 98.84 -7.04
C SER A 149 30.54 97.66 -6.07
N ARG A 150 31.82 97.21 -6.10
CA ARG A 150 32.79 96.78 -5.03
C ARG A 150 32.36 96.67 -3.54
N PRO A 151 33.11 95.92 -2.68
CA PRO A 151 34.43 95.30 -2.91
C PRO A 151 34.50 93.77 -2.66
N SER A 152 35.70 93.19 -2.81
CA SER A 152 36.03 91.76 -2.77
C SER A 152 36.96 91.40 -1.57
N LEU A 153 37.34 90.10 -1.49
CA LEU A 153 38.42 89.44 -0.69
C LEU A 153 37.94 88.60 0.53
N PRO A 154 38.69 87.55 0.96
CA PRO A 154 39.67 86.73 0.23
C PRO A 154 39.61 85.21 0.55
N PHE A 155 39.03 84.38 -0.32
CA PHE A 155 39.51 83.00 -0.52
C PHE A 155 39.13 82.45 -1.91
N LEU A 156 39.79 82.95 -2.96
CA LEU A 156 39.78 82.31 -4.29
C LEU A 156 40.71 81.06 -4.31
N PHE A 157 40.51 80.16 -3.35
CA PHE A 157 41.07 78.82 -3.35
C PHE A 157 39.92 77.81 -3.37
N VAL A 158 39.80 77.09 -4.49
CA VAL A 158 39.04 75.85 -4.53
C VAL A 158 39.92 74.76 -3.92
N PRO A 159 39.55 74.15 -2.79
CA PRO A 159 40.12 72.86 -2.42
C PRO A 159 39.59 71.87 -3.45
N THR A 160 40.45 71.33 -4.31
CA THR A 160 40.12 70.23 -5.23
C THR A 160 39.98 68.88 -4.50
N ALA A 161 39.34 68.92 -3.33
CA ALA A 161 38.91 67.77 -2.57
C ALA A 161 37.47 67.40 -2.97
N ARG A 162 37.20 66.09 -3.11
CA ARG A 162 35.84 65.54 -3.19
C ARG A 162 35.44 64.91 -1.84
N PRO A 163 34.75 65.63 -0.92
CA PRO A 163 34.21 65.00 0.29
C PRO A 163 32.68 65.11 0.46
N SER A 164 31.89 65.35 -0.59
CA SER A 164 30.42 65.51 -0.51
C SER A 164 29.60 64.24 -0.81
N VAL A 165 30.18 63.22 -1.45
CA VAL A 165 29.52 61.94 -1.77
C VAL A 165 29.86 60.82 -0.76
N ALA A 166 30.77 61.08 0.18
CA ALA A 166 31.22 60.09 1.17
C ALA A 166 30.74 60.39 2.61
N ARG A 167 30.38 61.64 2.93
CA ARG A 167 30.09 62.08 4.32
C ARG A 167 28.59 62.27 4.63
N SER A 168 27.73 62.06 3.63
CA SER A 168 26.27 62.22 3.68
C SER A 168 25.52 60.87 3.73
N PHE A 169 26.23 59.75 3.89
CA PHE A 169 25.64 58.39 3.77
C PHE A 169 25.67 57.54 5.06
N THR A 170 26.33 57.98 6.14
CA THR A 170 26.75 57.08 7.24
C THR A 170 26.23 57.43 8.64
N SER A 171 25.64 58.60 8.88
CA SER A 171 25.06 58.97 10.19
C SER A 171 23.55 58.67 10.29
N GLU A 172 22.73 59.44 9.57
CA GLU A 172 21.26 59.43 9.67
C GLU A 172 20.60 58.13 9.20
N ARG A 173 21.30 57.33 8.38
CA ARG A 173 20.79 56.00 7.98
C ARG A 173 20.80 54.98 9.12
N THR A 174 21.54 55.20 10.21
CA THR A 174 21.64 54.23 11.31
C THR A 174 20.34 54.06 12.13
N PRO A 175 19.59 55.12 12.54
CA PRO A 175 18.27 54.92 13.13
C PRO A 175 17.24 54.37 12.13
N TRP A 176 17.28 54.79 10.85
CA TRP A 176 16.38 54.26 9.83
C TRP A 176 16.59 52.75 9.61
N LEU A 177 17.83 52.29 9.42
CA LEU A 177 18.17 50.87 9.29
C LEU A 177 17.82 50.06 10.55
N LYS A 178 17.96 50.63 11.76
CA LYS A 178 17.52 49.98 13.01
C LYS A 178 16.00 49.81 13.07
N ASN A 179 15.24 50.81 12.63
CA ASN A 179 13.78 50.73 12.57
C ASN A 179 13.32 49.75 11.49
N GLU A 180 13.93 49.79 10.30
CA GLU A 180 13.62 48.89 9.19
C GLU A 180 13.98 47.43 9.53
N ALA A 181 15.13 47.17 10.17
CA ALA A 181 15.50 45.84 10.64
C ALA A 181 14.58 45.34 11.76
N LYS A 182 14.12 46.23 12.67
CA LYS A 182 13.13 45.90 13.70
C LYS A 182 11.75 45.61 13.10
N LEU A 183 11.38 46.29 12.03
CA LEU A 183 10.13 46.06 11.28
C LEU A 183 10.19 44.75 10.50
N PHE A 184 11.29 44.50 9.77
CA PHE A 184 11.56 43.24 9.08
C PHE A 184 11.56 42.06 10.07
N ALA A 185 12.29 42.14 11.18
CA ALA A 185 12.32 41.09 12.20
C ALA A 185 10.93 40.78 12.78
N ARG A 186 10.10 41.82 13.02
CA ARG A 186 8.70 41.65 13.44
C ARG A 186 7.88 40.92 12.37
N TYR A 187 7.91 41.38 11.12
CA TYR A 187 7.15 40.74 10.04
C TYR A 187 7.61 39.30 9.78
N THR A 188 8.93 39.05 9.75
CA THR A 188 9.51 37.71 9.65
C THR A 188 9.00 36.82 10.78
N LEU A 189 9.05 37.25 12.04
CA LEU A 189 8.56 36.48 13.17
C LEU A 189 7.05 36.21 13.07
N THR A 190 6.23 37.20 12.68
CA THR A 190 4.78 36.97 12.48
C THR A 190 4.49 36.03 11.33
N ILE A 191 5.25 36.06 10.24
CA ILE A 191 5.08 35.15 9.09
C ILE A 191 5.46 33.72 9.48
N TRP A 192 6.56 33.52 10.21
CA TRP A 192 6.92 32.19 10.74
C TRP A 192 5.92 31.69 11.78
N ALA A 193 5.40 32.55 12.66
CA ALA A 193 4.37 32.18 13.62
C ALA A 193 3.05 31.77 12.94
N VAL A 194 2.56 32.55 11.97
CA VAL A 194 1.37 32.21 11.18
C VAL A 194 1.59 30.93 10.37
N GLY A 195 2.76 30.77 9.74
CA GLY A 195 3.13 29.55 9.02
C GLY A 195 3.17 28.31 9.92
N ALA A 196 3.70 28.43 11.14
CA ALA A 196 3.69 27.36 12.13
C ALA A 196 2.26 27.01 12.58
N CYS A 197 1.41 28.01 12.87
CA CYS A 197 0.00 27.77 13.22
C CYS A 197 -0.77 27.09 12.07
N LEU A 198 -0.54 27.49 10.82
CA LEU A 198 -1.16 26.86 9.65
C LEU A 198 -0.66 25.42 9.44
N ALA A 199 0.63 25.15 9.65
CA ALA A 199 1.18 23.80 9.57
C ALA A 199 0.61 22.87 10.67
N VAL A 200 0.46 23.38 11.89
CA VAL A 200 -0.18 22.64 13.00
C VAL A 200 -1.66 22.39 12.73
N ALA A 201 -2.40 23.39 12.22
CA ALA A 201 -3.80 23.21 11.84
C ALA A 201 -3.96 22.18 10.71
N TYR A 202 -3.12 22.23 9.67
CA TYR A 202 -3.10 21.24 8.59
C TYR A 202 -2.79 19.84 9.10
N PHE A 203 -1.82 19.69 10.01
CA PHE A 203 -1.51 18.40 10.65
C PHE A 203 -2.72 17.81 11.38
N PHE A 204 -3.40 18.60 12.23
CA PHE A 204 -4.60 18.11 12.93
C PHE A 204 -5.77 17.78 11.98
N ILE A 205 -5.94 18.56 10.90
CA ILE A 205 -6.95 18.26 9.87
C ILE A 205 -6.63 16.92 9.16
N ASN A 206 -5.35 16.63 8.88
CA ASN A 206 -4.96 15.36 8.27
C ASN A 206 -5.11 14.18 9.24
N GLU A 207 -4.76 14.36 10.52
CA GLU A 207 -5.01 13.35 11.57
C GLU A 207 -6.51 13.02 11.71
N GLU A 208 -7.39 14.02 11.64
CA GLU A 208 -8.85 13.89 11.67
C GLU A 208 -9.40 13.16 10.42
N PHE A 209 -8.88 13.44 9.22
CA PHE A 209 -9.21 12.67 8.02
C PHE A 209 -8.76 11.21 8.16
N ASN A 210 -7.53 10.98 8.61
CA ASN A 210 -7.00 9.63 8.81
C ASN A 210 -7.76 8.86 9.91
N GLU A 211 -8.28 9.51 10.96
CA GLU A 211 -9.11 8.88 11.99
C GLU A 211 -10.56 8.61 11.53
N ARG A 212 -11.03 9.27 10.47
CA ARG A 212 -12.32 8.97 9.81
C ARG A 212 -12.23 7.89 8.73
N GLU A 213 -11.10 7.78 8.04
CA GLU A 213 -10.84 6.72 7.07
C GLU A 213 -10.43 5.41 7.76
N HIS A 214 -9.62 5.51 8.82
CA HIS A 214 -9.16 4.38 9.65
C HIS A 214 -9.51 4.64 11.13
N PRO A 215 -10.78 4.40 11.54
CA PRO A 215 -11.21 4.57 12.93
C PRO A 215 -10.51 3.58 13.85
N THR A 216 -10.03 4.05 15.00
CA THR A 216 -9.25 3.23 15.95
C THR A 216 -9.83 3.29 17.37
N PRO A 217 -9.64 2.26 18.23
CA PRO A 217 -10.33 2.18 19.52
C PRO A 217 -9.94 3.32 20.47
N HIS A 218 -10.92 4.02 21.04
CA HIS A 218 -10.66 5.22 21.86
C HIS A 218 -9.92 4.96 23.17
N GLU A 219 -9.97 3.72 23.67
CA GLU A 219 -9.18 3.24 24.81
C GLU A 219 -7.66 3.30 24.57
N TRP A 220 -7.22 3.33 23.31
CA TRP A 220 -5.80 3.27 22.96
C TRP A 220 -5.10 4.61 23.12
N SER A 221 -3.83 4.56 23.53
CA SER A 221 -2.95 5.73 23.56
C SER A 221 -2.89 6.37 22.16
N PHE A 222 -2.93 7.71 22.09
CA PHE A 222 -2.92 8.46 20.82
C PHE A 222 -1.80 8.00 19.87
N MET A 223 -0.60 7.77 20.40
CA MET A 223 0.54 7.31 19.59
C MET A 223 0.38 5.86 19.10
N THR A 224 -0.37 5.00 19.80
CA THR A 224 -0.73 3.65 19.30
C THR A 224 -1.76 3.76 18.17
N ARG A 225 -2.79 4.60 18.36
CA ARG A 225 -3.77 4.92 17.30
C ARG A 225 -3.13 5.55 16.07
N LYS A 226 -2.12 6.41 16.25
CA LYS A 226 -1.34 6.98 15.15
C LYS A 226 -0.56 5.91 14.40
N TYR A 227 0.22 5.07 15.09
CA TYR A 227 1.01 4.04 14.42
C TYR A 227 0.16 3.05 13.60
N LEU A 228 -1.06 2.70 14.05
CA LEU A 228 -1.96 1.85 13.25
C LEU A 228 -2.48 2.60 12.01
N ARG A 229 -2.94 3.85 12.14
CA ARG A 229 -3.39 4.67 11.00
C ARG A 229 -2.27 4.92 9.98
N ASP A 230 -1.08 5.27 10.45
CA ASP A 230 0.12 5.45 9.62
C ASP A 230 0.51 4.14 8.89
N ALA A 231 0.29 2.96 9.51
CA ALA A 231 0.56 1.66 8.90
C ALA A 231 -0.49 1.25 7.84
N LEU A 232 -1.77 1.54 8.09
CA LEU A 232 -2.88 1.32 7.15
C LEU A 232 -2.77 2.23 5.91
N GLU A 233 -2.37 3.49 6.10
CA GLU A 233 -2.09 4.43 5.00
C GLU A 233 -0.93 3.91 4.12
N LEU A 234 0.10 3.28 4.70
CA LEU A 234 1.19 2.65 3.95
C LEU A 234 0.82 1.33 3.27
N GLN A 235 -0.25 0.66 3.71
CA GLN A 235 -0.80 -0.52 3.04
C GLN A 235 -1.57 -0.13 1.76
N ASN A 236 -2.27 1.01 1.79
CA ASN A 236 -3.07 1.52 0.66
C ASN A 236 -2.70 2.98 0.31
N PRO A 237 -1.44 3.25 -0.10
CA PRO A 237 -0.93 4.61 -0.23
C PRO A 237 -1.56 5.33 -1.44
N ARG A 238 -2.05 6.55 -1.20
CA ARG A 238 -2.67 7.41 -2.22
C ARG A 238 -1.74 7.73 -3.40
N ASP A 239 -0.42 7.77 -3.14
CA ASP A 239 0.63 7.99 -4.15
C ASP A 239 1.09 6.71 -4.86
N GLY A 240 0.54 5.53 -4.53
CA GLY A 240 0.91 4.23 -5.09
C GLY A 240 2.29 3.69 -4.65
N MET A 241 3.03 4.43 -3.85
CA MET A 241 4.37 4.08 -3.36
C MET A 241 4.29 3.22 -2.08
N LEU A 242 4.20 1.90 -2.25
CA LEU A 242 4.12 0.91 -1.17
C LEU A 242 5.48 0.70 -0.46
N ASP A 243 5.52 0.86 0.87
CA ASP A 243 6.67 0.52 1.72
C ASP A 243 6.24 -0.49 2.81
N TRP A 244 6.38 -1.78 2.46
CA TRP A 244 6.04 -2.90 3.35
C TRP A 244 6.95 -3.01 4.57
N ALA A 245 8.21 -2.57 4.49
CA ALA A 245 9.11 -2.58 5.64
C ALA A 245 8.66 -1.54 6.67
N ARG A 246 8.32 -0.34 6.21
CA ARG A 246 7.81 0.71 7.11
C ARG A 246 6.41 0.39 7.66
N CYS A 247 5.56 -0.25 6.86
CA CYS A 247 4.27 -0.80 7.32
C CYS A 247 4.48 -1.83 8.45
N LEU A 248 5.38 -2.81 8.27
CA LEU A 248 5.69 -3.80 9.31
C LEU A 248 6.26 -3.15 10.58
N GLU A 249 7.23 -2.23 10.46
CA GLU A 249 7.79 -1.52 11.61
C GLU A 249 6.71 -0.87 12.50
N LEU A 250 5.74 -0.20 11.86
CA LEU A 250 4.67 0.49 12.57
C LEU A 250 3.63 -0.48 13.15
N ALA A 251 3.21 -1.50 12.40
CA ALA A 251 2.29 -2.53 12.90
C ALA A 251 2.90 -3.34 14.06
N ARG A 252 4.19 -3.68 13.97
CA ARG A 252 4.99 -4.32 15.03
C ARG A 252 5.04 -3.47 16.31
N GLU A 253 5.32 -2.17 16.18
CA GLU A 253 5.28 -1.22 17.29
C GLU A 253 3.88 -1.06 17.90
N VAL A 254 2.79 -1.16 17.12
CA VAL A 254 1.42 -1.20 17.67
C VAL A 254 1.24 -2.42 18.57
N VAL A 255 1.55 -3.63 18.08
CA VAL A 255 1.33 -4.87 18.84
C VAL A 255 2.17 -4.89 20.11
N ILE A 256 3.47 -4.55 20.03
CA ILE A 256 4.37 -4.49 21.20
C ILE A 256 3.85 -3.53 22.27
N ARG A 257 3.26 -2.40 21.88
CA ARG A 257 2.73 -1.39 22.81
C ARG A 257 1.35 -1.70 23.38
N LEU A 258 0.60 -2.61 22.76
CA LEU A 258 -0.64 -3.17 23.31
C LEU A 258 -0.34 -4.33 24.28
N ASP A 259 0.73 -5.06 23.99
CA ASP A 259 1.34 -6.09 24.84
C ASP A 259 2.02 -5.55 26.10
N ASP A 260 2.44 -4.29 26.09
CA ASP A 260 3.09 -3.62 27.21
C ASP A 260 2.04 -3.14 28.24
N PRO A 261 1.94 -3.76 29.44
CA PRO A 261 0.92 -3.39 30.43
C PRO A 261 1.09 -1.95 30.95
N LYS A 262 2.28 -1.37 30.78
CA LYS A 262 2.61 0.03 31.12
C LYS A 262 2.22 1.04 30.03
N ALA A 263 2.04 0.61 28.79
CA ALA A 263 1.83 1.51 27.65
C ALA A 263 0.36 1.64 27.22
N SER A 264 -0.45 0.60 27.45
CA SER A 264 -1.87 0.57 27.08
C SER A 264 -2.85 0.60 28.27
N ASN A 265 -2.37 0.71 29.51
CA ASN A 265 -3.20 0.56 30.74
C ASN A 265 -4.02 -0.76 30.76
N SER A 266 -3.59 -1.77 30.01
CA SER A 266 -4.42 -2.90 29.59
C SER A 266 -4.38 -4.06 30.57
N LYS A 267 -5.47 -4.83 30.64
CA LYS A 267 -5.62 -6.02 31.49
C LYS A 267 -5.16 -7.31 30.78
N VAL A 268 -4.18 -7.18 29.89
CA VAL A 268 -3.70 -8.28 29.03
C VAL A 268 -2.81 -9.22 29.85
N VAL A 269 -3.10 -10.53 29.79
CA VAL A 269 -2.36 -11.55 30.56
C VAL A 269 -1.42 -12.32 29.62
N LYS A 270 -0.15 -12.51 30.04
CA LYS A 270 0.79 -13.41 29.36
C LYS A 270 0.35 -14.86 29.60
N LEU A 271 0.21 -15.66 28.54
CA LEU A 271 -0.11 -17.09 28.63
C LEU A 271 1.13 -18.00 28.74
N SER A 272 2.34 -17.44 28.61
CA SER A 272 3.60 -18.16 28.80
C SER A 272 4.72 -17.23 29.23
N ASP A 273 5.65 -17.72 30.04
CA ASP A 273 6.88 -17.01 30.45
C ASP A 273 8.11 -17.42 29.60
N LYS A 274 7.90 -18.20 28.53
CA LYS A 274 8.97 -18.63 27.62
C LYS A 274 9.36 -17.49 26.66
N GLU A 275 10.31 -16.67 27.09
CA GLU A 275 10.95 -15.66 26.24
C GLU A 275 12.08 -16.28 25.41
N ASP A 276 12.06 -16.07 24.08
CA ASP A 276 13.16 -16.45 23.19
C ASP A 276 14.23 -15.34 23.17
N PRO A 277 15.48 -15.61 23.61
CA PRO A 277 16.55 -14.63 23.62
C PRO A 277 17.20 -14.37 22.25
N ALA A 278 16.80 -15.08 21.19
CA ALA A 278 17.28 -14.83 19.83
C ALA A 278 16.55 -13.65 19.13
N LEU A 279 15.44 -13.17 19.69
CA LEU A 279 14.64 -12.08 19.14
C LEU A 279 15.19 -10.70 19.57
N GLU A 280 15.08 -9.71 18.68
CA GLU A 280 15.42 -8.30 18.95
C GLU A 280 14.57 -7.72 20.11
N VAL A 281 13.34 -8.22 20.28
CA VAL A 281 12.43 -7.89 21.39
C VAL A 281 12.06 -9.18 22.14
N PRO A 282 12.63 -9.42 23.34
CA PRO A 282 12.31 -10.60 24.13
C PRO A 282 10.81 -10.69 24.46
N GLY A 283 10.21 -11.84 24.13
CA GLY A 283 8.79 -12.11 24.42
C GLY A 283 7.77 -11.50 23.46
N GLU A 284 8.21 -10.95 22.32
CA GLU A 284 7.35 -10.40 21.26
C GLU A 284 6.27 -11.39 20.78
N PHE A 285 6.63 -12.67 20.60
CA PHE A 285 5.72 -13.72 20.12
C PHE A 285 5.04 -14.52 21.23
N ILE A 286 5.01 -14.03 22.47
CA ILE A 286 4.31 -14.70 23.57
C ILE A 286 2.80 -14.47 23.49
N ASN A 287 2.07 -15.58 23.39
CA ASN A 287 0.61 -15.67 23.38
C ASN A 287 -0.04 -14.88 24.53
N ARG A 288 -1.18 -14.24 24.27
CA ARG A 288 -1.91 -13.41 25.24
C ARG A 288 -3.35 -13.86 25.43
N ASP A 289 -3.87 -13.64 26.63
CA ASP A 289 -5.30 -13.55 26.87
C ASP A 289 -5.72 -12.07 26.83
N ILE A 290 -6.64 -11.77 25.93
CA ILE A 290 -7.25 -10.46 25.69
C ILE A 290 -8.74 -10.45 26.02
N SER A 291 -9.31 -11.55 26.52
CA SER A 291 -10.75 -11.72 26.81
C SER A 291 -11.30 -10.71 27.83
N ALA A 292 -10.45 -10.15 28.70
CA ALA A 292 -10.79 -9.12 29.67
C ALA A 292 -10.88 -7.69 29.08
N MET A 293 -10.59 -7.51 27.78
CA MET A 293 -10.63 -6.23 27.06
C MET A 293 -11.93 -6.04 26.28
N SER A 294 -12.28 -4.78 26.00
CA SER A 294 -13.48 -4.44 25.23
C SER A 294 -13.44 -5.00 23.80
N GLU A 295 -14.60 -5.04 23.16
CA GLU A 295 -14.71 -5.56 21.80
C GLU A 295 -13.97 -4.68 20.77
N GLU A 296 -14.04 -3.34 20.91
CA GLU A 296 -13.28 -2.40 20.08
C GLU A 296 -11.77 -2.66 20.22
N TRP A 297 -11.27 -2.77 21.46
CA TRP A 297 -9.86 -3.03 21.73
C TRP A 297 -9.40 -4.35 21.09
N ARG A 298 -10.18 -5.42 21.24
CA ARG A 298 -9.87 -6.75 20.68
C ARG A 298 -9.86 -6.76 19.15
N ARG A 299 -10.69 -5.94 18.49
CA ARG A 299 -10.71 -5.78 17.03
C ARG A 299 -9.50 -5.02 16.50
N GLY A 300 -9.17 -3.86 17.08
CA GLY A 300 -7.95 -3.14 16.70
C GLY A 300 -6.70 -4.00 16.91
N TYR A 301 -6.66 -4.82 17.97
CA TYR A 301 -5.53 -5.74 18.22
C TYR A 301 -5.46 -6.87 17.18
N PHE A 302 -6.61 -7.42 16.77
CA PHE A 302 -6.70 -8.38 15.66
C PHE A 302 -6.25 -7.75 14.32
N GLU A 303 -6.74 -6.56 13.99
CA GLU A 303 -6.39 -5.78 12.80
C GLU A 303 -4.88 -5.50 12.75
N ALA A 304 -4.29 -5.05 13.85
CA ALA A 304 -2.85 -4.82 13.97
C ALA A 304 -2.02 -6.12 13.83
N LEU A 305 -2.49 -7.25 14.38
CA LEU A 305 -1.84 -8.55 14.19
C LEU A 305 -1.91 -9.03 12.72
N MET A 306 -3.06 -8.90 12.06
CA MET A 306 -3.23 -9.31 10.66
C MET A 306 -2.48 -8.39 9.70
N LEU A 307 -2.40 -7.10 9.99
CA LEU A 307 -1.57 -6.14 9.25
C LEU A 307 -0.08 -6.46 9.41
N ALA A 308 0.38 -6.74 10.64
CA ALA A 308 1.76 -7.17 10.89
C ALA A 308 2.08 -8.50 10.19
N ALA A 309 1.17 -9.48 10.21
CA ALA A 309 1.34 -10.74 9.50
C ALA A 309 1.49 -10.53 7.98
N LYS A 310 0.54 -9.83 7.34
CA LYS A 310 0.56 -9.56 5.90
C LYS A 310 1.77 -8.71 5.47
N ALA A 311 2.15 -7.71 6.25
CA ALA A 311 3.37 -6.95 5.99
C ALA A 311 4.64 -7.83 6.10
N ALA A 312 4.69 -8.76 7.07
CA ALA A 312 5.77 -9.73 7.22
C ALA A 312 5.88 -10.72 6.05
N GLU A 313 4.77 -11.06 5.36
CA GLU A 313 4.85 -11.88 4.14
C GLU A 313 5.59 -11.17 3.00
N HIS A 314 5.31 -9.87 2.82
CA HIS A 314 5.90 -9.05 1.77
C HIS A 314 7.38 -8.70 2.03
N VAL A 315 7.81 -8.73 3.30
CA VAL A 315 9.23 -8.56 3.69
C VAL A 315 9.94 -9.85 4.11
N ASP A 316 9.34 -11.02 3.88
CA ASP A 316 9.99 -12.31 4.17
C ASP A 316 11.27 -12.46 3.34
N GLY A 317 12.35 -12.92 3.99
CA GLY A 317 13.68 -13.00 3.39
C GLY A 317 14.37 -11.65 3.12
N TRP A 318 13.87 -10.52 3.64
CA TRP A 318 14.60 -9.25 3.59
C TRP A 318 15.80 -9.28 4.54
N MET A 319 16.88 -8.62 4.12
CA MET A 319 18.22 -8.76 4.70
C MET A 319 18.72 -7.43 5.27
N ARG A 320 19.28 -7.45 6.48
CA ARG A 320 19.83 -6.29 7.20
C ARG A 320 21.34 -6.28 7.04
N ASP A 321 21.87 -5.21 6.44
CA ASP A 321 23.31 -4.93 6.33
C ASP A 321 23.86 -4.61 7.74
N THR A 322 24.69 -5.50 8.30
CA THR A 322 25.21 -5.35 9.68
C THR A 322 26.25 -4.23 9.83
N GLU A 323 26.94 -3.82 8.75
CA GLU A 323 27.85 -2.68 8.77
C GLU A 323 27.11 -1.33 8.81
N ARG A 324 25.95 -1.25 8.14
CA ARG A 324 25.26 0.02 7.89
C ARG A 324 23.89 0.16 8.58
N ASN A 325 23.35 -0.93 9.10
CA ASN A 325 21.98 -1.05 9.62
C ASN A 325 20.93 -0.56 8.59
N ILE A 326 21.08 -0.99 7.33
CA ILE A 326 20.15 -0.72 6.22
C ILE A 326 19.50 -2.03 5.80
N VAL A 327 18.18 -2.04 5.66
CA VAL A 327 17.43 -3.21 5.17
C VAL A 327 17.36 -3.20 3.64
N TRP A 328 17.51 -4.38 3.05
CA TRP A 328 17.50 -4.62 1.60
C TRP A 328 16.58 -5.80 1.24
N ALA A 329 15.79 -5.64 0.18
CA ALA A 329 15.13 -6.77 -0.46
C ALA A 329 16.17 -7.74 -1.06
N PRO A 330 15.97 -9.07 -0.97
CA PRO A 330 16.98 -10.07 -1.33
C PRO A 330 17.40 -10.02 -2.81
N GLU A 331 16.56 -9.47 -3.68
CA GLU A 331 16.86 -9.31 -5.11
C GLU A 331 18.03 -8.36 -5.41
N PHE A 332 18.40 -7.47 -4.49
CA PHE A 332 19.54 -6.56 -4.62
C PHE A 332 20.82 -7.08 -3.96
N VAL A 333 20.72 -7.94 -2.94
CA VAL A 333 21.85 -8.45 -2.17
C VAL A 333 22.74 -9.33 -3.06
N ARG A 334 24.07 -9.14 -2.99
CA ARG A 334 25.03 -9.89 -3.80
C ARG A 334 25.63 -11.05 -3.02
N GLY A 335 25.47 -12.28 -3.50
CA GLY A 335 26.14 -13.43 -2.90
C GLY A 335 25.91 -14.73 -3.67
N PRO A 336 26.30 -15.89 -3.09
CA PRO A 336 26.09 -17.20 -3.72
C PRO A 336 24.60 -17.50 -3.99
N SER A 337 23.68 -17.05 -3.13
CA SER A 337 22.24 -17.28 -3.32
C SER A 337 21.62 -16.40 -4.41
N ASN A 338 22.26 -15.26 -4.70
CA ASN A 338 21.86 -14.34 -5.76
C ASN A 338 23.10 -13.90 -6.60
N PRO A 339 23.54 -14.73 -7.57
CA PRO A 339 24.74 -14.46 -8.35
C PRO A 339 24.55 -13.38 -9.44
N ARG A 340 23.30 -12.93 -9.68
CA ARG A 340 22.97 -11.86 -10.64
C ARG A 340 21.92 -10.92 -10.04
N PRO A 341 22.27 -10.14 -9.00
CA PRO A 341 21.33 -9.24 -8.34
C PRO A 341 20.84 -8.15 -9.29
N ARG A 342 19.63 -7.66 -9.04
CA ARG A 342 19.05 -6.55 -9.79
C ARG A 342 19.87 -5.27 -9.56
N PRO A 343 19.98 -4.38 -10.56
CA PRO A 343 20.67 -3.11 -10.39
C PRO A 343 19.89 -2.22 -9.41
N VAL A 344 20.59 -1.73 -8.38
CA VAL A 344 20.04 -0.84 -7.36
C VAL A 344 19.47 0.45 -8.00
N PRO A 345 18.29 0.94 -7.55
CA PRO A 345 17.74 2.23 -7.96
C PRO A 345 18.70 3.41 -7.85
N ARG A 346 18.58 4.38 -8.78
CA ARG A 346 19.46 5.54 -8.83
C ARG A 346 19.30 6.42 -7.58
N GLY A 347 20.39 6.59 -6.83
CA GLY A 347 20.46 7.43 -5.62
C GLY A 347 20.54 6.65 -4.31
N GLN A 348 20.24 5.34 -4.32
CA GLN A 348 20.46 4.47 -3.16
C GLN A 348 21.94 4.05 -3.02
N PRO A 349 22.40 3.67 -1.81
CA PRO A 349 23.77 3.19 -1.59
C PRO A 349 24.08 1.88 -2.34
N HIS A 350 25.36 1.50 -2.42
CA HIS A 350 25.73 0.23 -3.08
C HIS A 350 25.22 -0.98 -2.28
N ALA A 351 24.58 -1.92 -2.96
CA ALA A 351 24.07 -3.17 -2.36
C ALA A 351 25.13 -3.91 -1.53
N PRO A 352 24.73 -4.51 -0.40
CA PRO A 352 25.62 -5.26 0.47
C PRO A 352 25.99 -6.62 -0.12
N ARG A 353 26.92 -7.29 0.55
CA ARG A 353 27.25 -8.70 0.29
C ARG A 353 26.49 -9.58 1.28
N GLU A 354 26.05 -10.75 0.83
CA GLU A 354 25.34 -11.75 1.63
C GLU A 354 26.11 -12.16 2.89
N GLU A 355 27.45 -12.21 2.82
CA GLU A 355 28.36 -12.49 3.97
C GLU A 355 28.35 -11.44 5.10
N VAL A 356 27.75 -10.26 4.90
CA VAL A 356 27.62 -9.16 5.88
C VAL A 356 26.15 -8.95 6.28
N CYS A 357 25.23 -9.78 5.76
CA CYS A 357 23.80 -9.63 5.97
C CYS A 357 23.23 -10.67 6.94
N GLU A 358 22.35 -10.21 7.83
CA GLU A 358 21.46 -11.05 8.66
C GLU A 358 20.01 -10.92 8.18
N LEU A 359 19.09 -11.77 8.67
CA LEU A 359 17.66 -11.60 8.40
C LEU A 359 17.14 -10.34 9.12
N ALA A 360 16.44 -9.47 8.39
CA ALA A 360 15.98 -8.19 8.91
C ALA A 360 14.75 -8.29 9.82
N PHE A 361 13.88 -9.25 9.53
CA PHE A 361 12.57 -9.41 10.17
C PHE A 361 12.29 -10.89 10.49
N PRO A 362 11.52 -11.18 11.55
CA PRO A 362 11.04 -12.53 11.83
C PRO A 362 10.02 -13.00 10.79
N SER A 363 9.90 -14.31 10.58
CA SER A 363 8.98 -14.86 9.57
C SER A 363 7.51 -14.68 9.96
N ALA A 364 6.63 -14.58 8.96
CA ALA A 364 5.20 -14.42 9.14
C ALA A 364 4.54 -15.56 9.95
N ASP A 365 5.14 -16.76 9.97
CA ASP A 365 4.70 -17.89 10.80
C ASP A 365 4.52 -17.50 12.28
N HIS A 366 5.39 -16.62 12.80
CA HIS A 366 5.37 -16.21 14.20
C HIS A 366 4.16 -15.31 14.50
N TRP A 367 3.79 -14.42 13.56
CA TRP A 367 2.61 -13.56 13.67
C TRP A 367 1.32 -14.37 13.60
N TYR A 368 1.21 -15.28 12.63
CA TYR A 368 0.06 -16.18 12.50
C TYR A 368 -0.09 -17.13 13.70
N THR A 369 1.01 -17.72 14.17
CA THR A 369 1.01 -18.59 15.36
C THR A 369 0.59 -17.82 16.62
N LYS A 370 1.09 -16.59 16.81
CA LYS A 370 0.65 -15.70 17.90
C LYS A 370 -0.84 -15.40 17.81
N ALA A 371 -1.35 -15.05 16.64
CA ALA A 371 -2.76 -14.75 16.42
C ALA A 371 -3.67 -15.96 16.75
N LEU A 372 -3.42 -17.13 16.17
CA LEU A 372 -4.19 -18.36 16.43
C LEU A 372 -4.23 -18.75 17.91
N THR A 373 -3.12 -18.54 18.62
CA THR A 373 -2.97 -18.94 20.02
C THR A 373 -3.42 -17.89 21.03
N THR A 374 -3.79 -16.67 20.60
CA THR A 374 -4.41 -15.68 21.50
C THR A 374 -5.82 -16.09 21.94
N VAL A 375 -6.15 -15.80 23.20
CA VAL A 375 -7.46 -16.12 23.81
C VAL A 375 -8.30 -14.85 23.86
N GLY A 376 -9.54 -14.91 23.36
CA GLY A 376 -10.48 -13.77 23.32
C GLY A 376 -10.85 -13.27 21.92
N LEU A 377 -10.22 -13.76 20.85
CA LEU A 377 -10.68 -13.58 19.46
C LEU A 377 -11.99 -14.34 19.19
N THR A 378 -12.76 -13.88 18.19
CA THR A 378 -14.00 -14.55 17.75
C THR A 378 -13.72 -15.77 16.85
N SER A 379 -14.75 -16.62 16.65
CA SER A 379 -14.65 -17.78 15.74
C SER A 379 -14.34 -17.34 14.29
N ARG A 380 -14.96 -16.25 13.81
CA ARG A 380 -14.67 -15.65 12.50
C ARG A 380 -13.21 -15.23 12.39
N GLN A 381 -12.70 -14.49 13.38
CA GLN A 381 -11.32 -14.01 13.42
C GLN A 381 -10.31 -15.17 13.40
N ARG A 382 -10.53 -16.23 14.18
CA ARG A 382 -9.64 -17.40 14.19
C ARG A 382 -9.67 -18.21 12.91
N MET A 383 -10.86 -18.38 12.33
CA MET A 383 -11.04 -19.00 11.00
C MET A 383 -10.28 -18.20 9.94
N GLU A 384 -10.39 -16.88 9.93
CA GLU A 384 -9.71 -15.98 8.99
C GLU A 384 -8.17 -16.07 9.13
N VAL A 385 -7.64 -16.06 10.35
CA VAL A 385 -6.19 -16.27 10.61
C VAL A 385 -5.73 -17.64 10.11
N ALA A 386 -6.53 -18.70 10.31
CA ALA A 386 -6.19 -20.04 9.85
C ALA A 386 -6.20 -20.16 8.31
N LEU A 387 -7.12 -19.47 7.63
CA LEU A 387 -7.18 -19.41 6.17
C LEU A 387 -6.01 -18.63 5.57
N GLU A 388 -5.68 -17.46 6.11
CA GLU A 388 -4.56 -16.63 5.62
C GLU A 388 -3.20 -17.27 5.93
N TYR A 389 -3.06 -17.96 7.07
CA TYR A 389 -1.85 -18.77 7.32
C TYR A 389 -1.75 -19.97 6.37
N ALA A 390 -2.88 -20.57 5.98
CA ALA A 390 -2.90 -21.65 4.98
C ALA A 390 -2.49 -21.17 3.59
N THR A 391 -2.97 -20.01 3.12
CA THR A 391 -2.54 -19.41 1.84
C THR A 391 -1.06 -19.00 1.86
N PHE A 392 -0.55 -18.49 2.99
CA PHE A 392 0.88 -18.24 3.17
C PHE A 392 1.72 -19.52 3.06
N LEU A 393 1.36 -20.59 3.78
CA LEU A 393 2.09 -21.87 3.70
C LEU A 393 1.97 -22.54 2.31
N GLU A 394 0.83 -22.39 1.63
CA GLU A 394 0.64 -22.82 0.24
C GLU A 394 1.59 -22.06 -0.70
N PHE A 395 1.67 -20.73 -0.57
CA PHE A 395 2.59 -19.88 -1.36
C PHE A 395 4.07 -20.19 -1.10
N LYS A 396 4.44 -20.52 0.14
CA LYS A 396 5.79 -20.97 0.51
C LYS A 396 6.03 -22.47 0.23
N HIS A 397 5.04 -23.19 -0.29
CA HIS A 397 5.07 -24.63 -0.57
C HIS A 397 5.51 -25.49 0.64
N ARG A 398 5.10 -25.12 1.85
CA ARG A 398 5.44 -25.81 3.10
C ARG A 398 4.38 -26.87 3.46
N PRO A 399 4.76 -27.98 4.12
CA PRO A 399 3.78 -28.94 4.64
C PRO A 399 2.96 -28.36 5.80
N GLY A 400 1.76 -28.89 6.02
CA GLY A 400 0.87 -28.49 7.12
C GLY A 400 -0.39 -27.72 6.71
N VAL A 401 -0.46 -27.26 5.44
CA VAL A 401 -1.61 -26.52 4.87
C VAL A 401 -2.95 -27.23 5.10
N ASP A 402 -3.03 -28.54 4.83
CA ASP A 402 -4.27 -29.31 4.95
C ASP A 402 -4.82 -29.29 6.41
N ALA A 403 -3.94 -29.29 7.43
CA ALA A 403 -4.33 -29.22 8.85
C ALA A 403 -4.79 -27.82 9.28
N LEU A 404 -4.35 -26.74 8.61
CA LEU A 404 -4.87 -25.39 8.84
C LEU A 404 -6.27 -25.23 8.24
N TYR A 405 -6.56 -25.88 7.11
CA TYR A 405 -7.91 -25.94 6.56
C TYR A 405 -8.87 -26.77 7.43
N GLU A 406 -8.41 -27.87 8.03
CA GLU A 406 -9.17 -28.58 9.06
C GLU A 406 -9.45 -27.69 10.28
N LEU A 407 -8.43 -26.97 10.79
CA LEU A 407 -8.60 -26.00 11.89
C LEU A 407 -9.62 -24.91 11.53
N ALA A 408 -9.51 -24.30 10.34
CA ALA A 408 -10.46 -23.31 9.85
C ALA A 408 -11.90 -23.87 9.80
N LEU A 409 -12.09 -25.10 9.30
CA LEU A 409 -13.40 -25.77 9.32
C LEU A 409 -13.93 -25.98 10.74
N THR A 410 -13.09 -26.32 11.74
CA THR A 410 -13.57 -26.46 13.13
C THR A 410 -14.02 -25.15 13.76
N GLU A 411 -13.33 -24.03 13.51
CA GLU A 411 -13.74 -22.71 14.01
C GLU A 411 -14.94 -22.13 13.20
N ALA A 412 -15.02 -22.41 11.89
CA ALA A 412 -16.12 -22.01 11.02
C ALA A 412 -17.45 -22.71 11.36
N SER A 413 -17.37 -24.01 11.69
CA SER A 413 -18.50 -24.82 12.13
C SER A 413 -18.84 -24.65 13.61
N GLY A 414 -18.19 -23.72 14.33
CA GLY A 414 -18.44 -23.48 15.75
C GLY A 414 -18.16 -24.69 16.64
N ARG A 415 -17.25 -25.59 16.22
CA ARG A 415 -16.88 -26.84 16.89
C ARG A 415 -18.06 -27.80 17.12
N LEU A 416 -19.01 -27.85 16.17
CA LEU A 416 -20.13 -28.79 16.19
C LEU A 416 -19.69 -30.26 16.01
N GLU A 417 -20.42 -31.17 16.66
CA GLU A 417 -20.29 -32.62 16.49
C GLU A 417 -20.43 -33.06 15.02
N PRO A 418 -19.65 -34.06 14.55
CA PRO A 418 -19.59 -34.44 13.13
C PRO A 418 -20.92 -34.94 12.56
N SER A 419 -21.81 -35.47 13.40
CA SER A 419 -23.17 -35.87 13.02
C SER A 419 -24.09 -34.70 12.67
N LYS A 420 -23.80 -33.49 13.16
CA LYS A 420 -24.59 -32.26 12.97
C LYS A 420 -24.03 -31.32 11.89
N LEU A 421 -22.88 -31.64 11.30
CA LEU A 421 -22.26 -30.78 10.28
C LEU A 421 -23.13 -30.65 9.00
N PRO A 422 -23.22 -29.46 8.39
CA PRO A 422 -23.98 -29.25 7.15
C PRO A 422 -23.27 -29.82 5.90
N TYR A 423 -22.02 -30.26 6.02
CA TYR A 423 -21.24 -30.94 4.98
C TYR A 423 -20.92 -32.39 5.38
N ASP A 424 -20.51 -33.22 4.40
CA ASP A 424 -19.88 -34.51 4.66
C ASP A 424 -18.38 -34.34 4.97
N SER A 425 -17.88 -35.04 6.00
CA SER A 425 -16.50 -34.87 6.49
C SER A 425 -15.43 -35.42 5.55
N LYS A 426 -15.77 -36.31 4.61
CA LYS A 426 -14.80 -36.90 3.68
C LYS A 426 -14.72 -36.15 2.35
N THR A 427 -15.86 -35.81 1.78
CA THR A 427 -15.96 -35.13 0.48
C THR A 427 -15.94 -33.61 0.59
N LEU A 428 -16.28 -33.05 1.76
CA LEU A 428 -16.51 -31.62 2.01
C LEU A 428 -17.66 -31.03 1.16
N VAL A 429 -18.54 -31.89 0.65
CA VAL A 429 -19.75 -31.51 -0.11
C VAL A 429 -20.88 -31.15 0.85
N LEU A 430 -21.63 -30.09 0.54
CA LEU A 430 -22.77 -29.63 1.35
C LEU A 430 -24.00 -30.55 1.18
N LYS A 431 -24.75 -30.76 2.27
CA LYS A 431 -25.93 -31.61 2.32
C LYS A 431 -27.18 -30.82 1.92
N ASN A 432 -27.68 -31.02 0.70
CA ASN A 432 -28.93 -30.45 0.20
C ASN A 432 -30.18 -31.10 0.85
N ASN A 433 -30.33 -30.97 2.18
CA ASN A 433 -31.55 -31.37 2.89
C ASN A 433 -32.41 -30.13 3.19
N PRO A 434 -33.59 -29.97 2.58
CA PRO A 434 -34.46 -28.81 2.82
C PRO A 434 -35.05 -28.74 4.24
N SER A 435 -34.91 -29.81 5.04
CA SER A 435 -35.25 -29.84 6.47
C SER A 435 -34.02 -29.67 7.39
N GLY A 436 -32.82 -29.45 6.83
CA GLY A 436 -31.59 -29.22 7.59
C GLY A 436 -31.38 -27.73 7.94
N PRO A 437 -30.51 -27.41 8.92
CA PRO A 437 -30.06 -26.04 9.14
C PRO A 437 -29.23 -25.58 7.93
N ALA A 438 -29.56 -24.39 7.39
CA ALA A 438 -28.81 -23.78 6.30
C ALA A 438 -27.35 -23.50 6.72
N PRO A 439 -26.36 -23.64 5.81
CA PRO A 439 -24.95 -23.46 6.15
C PRO A 439 -24.65 -22.01 6.54
N SER A 440 -23.81 -21.84 7.56
CA SER A 440 -23.31 -20.54 7.99
C SER A 440 -22.40 -19.90 6.95
N LEU A 441 -22.33 -18.56 6.91
CA LEU A 441 -21.43 -17.83 6.00
C LEU A 441 -19.97 -18.26 6.19
N ASN A 442 -19.54 -18.49 7.44
CA ASN A 442 -18.21 -19.00 7.77
C ASN A 442 -17.89 -20.33 7.09
N VAL A 443 -18.85 -21.26 7.05
CA VAL A 443 -18.68 -22.56 6.37
C VAL A 443 -18.68 -22.38 4.85
N LEU A 444 -19.52 -21.52 4.29
CA LEU A 444 -19.54 -21.23 2.86
C LEU A 444 -18.20 -20.63 2.39
N ASP A 445 -17.66 -19.64 3.10
CA ASP A 445 -16.39 -19.00 2.76
C ASP A 445 -15.21 -19.98 2.89
N THR A 446 -15.14 -20.72 4.00
CA THR A 446 -14.09 -21.72 4.25
C THR A 446 -14.08 -22.81 3.18
N LEU A 447 -15.25 -23.33 2.81
CA LEU A 447 -15.37 -24.35 1.76
C LEU A 447 -15.01 -23.80 0.37
N THR A 448 -15.31 -22.54 0.05
CA THR A 448 -14.83 -21.89 -1.19
C THR A 448 -13.30 -21.83 -1.23
N VAL A 449 -12.64 -21.41 -0.15
CA VAL A 449 -11.16 -21.36 -0.12
C VAL A 449 -10.54 -22.75 -0.25
N ILE A 450 -11.12 -23.77 0.39
CA ILE A 450 -10.65 -25.16 0.28
C ILE A 450 -10.87 -25.72 -1.14
N ALA A 451 -11.99 -25.40 -1.79
CA ALA A 451 -12.22 -25.75 -3.19
C ALA A 451 -11.18 -25.10 -4.12
N ASN A 452 -10.86 -23.81 -3.89
CA ASN A 452 -9.81 -23.09 -4.63
C ASN A 452 -8.43 -23.74 -4.46
N HIS A 453 -8.05 -24.12 -3.24
CA HIS A 453 -6.80 -24.85 -2.99
C HIS A 453 -6.77 -26.21 -3.70
N LYS A 454 -7.85 -27.01 -3.61
CA LYS A 454 -7.94 -28.31 -4.32
C LYS A 454 -7.81 -28.15 -5.85
N ALA A 455 -8.49 -27.15 -6.43
CA ALA A 455 -8.39 -26.84 -7.86
C ALA A 455 -6.96 -26.44 -8.25
N ARG A 456 -6.31 -25.55 -7.47
CA ARG A 456 -4.91 -25.14 -7.69
C ARG A 456 -3.88 -26.27 -7.53
N LYS A 457 -4.17 -27.22 -6.63
CA LYS A 457 -3.40 -28.48 -6.41
C LYS A 457 -3.60 -29.51 -7.53
N GLY A 458 -4.55 -29.27 -8.44
CA GLY A 458 -4.87 -30.13 -9.59
C GLY A 458 -5.95 -31.19 -9.33
N ASP A 459 -6.52 -31.26 -8.11
CA ASP A 459 -7.64 -32.15 -7.81
C ASP A 459 -8.98 -31.50 -8.21
N THR A 460 -9.19 -31.39 -9.52
CA THR A 460 -10.48 -31.00 -10.09
C THR A 460 -11.60 -31.99 -9.73
N SER A 461 -11.25 -33.26 -9.47
CA SER A 461 -12.20 -34.35 -9.21
C SER A 461 -12.97 -34.16 -7.91
N SER A 462 -12.32 -33.65 -6.85
CA SER A 462 -13.02 -33.31 -5.60
C SER A 462 -13.36 -31.82 -5.47
N ALA A 463 -12.74 -30.92 -6.24
CA ALA A 463 -13.11 -29.50 -6.26
C ALA A 463 -14.45 -29.24 -6.98
N LEU A 464 -14.69 -29.84 -8.15
CA LEU A 464 -15.92 -29.62 -8.93
C LEU A 464 -17.22 -29.92 -8.15
N PRO A 465 -17.39 -31.07 -7.46
CA PRO A 465 -18.60 -31.31 -6.66
C PRO A 465 -18.73 -30.38 -5.45
N MET A 466 -17.63 -29.88 -4.88
CA MET A 466 -17.68 -28.85 -3.83
C MET A 466 -18.27 -27.55 -4.39
N TYR A 467 -17.76 -27.03 -5.51
CA TYR A 467 -18.28 -25.81 -6.15
C TYR A 467 -19.76 -25.94 -6.55
N ILE A 468 -20.17 -27.08 -7.11
CA ILE A 468 -21.57 -27.33 -7.46
C ILE A 468 -22.46 -27.29 -6.20
N SER A 469 -22.01 -27.89 -5.09
CA SER A 469 -22.78 -27.86 -3.83
C SER A 469 -22.82 -26.47 -3.19
N LEU A 470 -21.75 -25.67 -3.32
CA LEU A 470 -21.72 -24.26 -2.88
C LEU A 470 -22.67 -23.40 -3.69
N LEU A 471 -22.71 -23.58 -5.02
CA LEU A 471 -23.61 -22.85 -5.91
C LEU A 471 -25.08 -23.22 -5.65
N GLN A 472 -25.37 -24.51 -5.43
CA GLN A 472 -26.70 -24.98 -5.03
C GLN A 472 -27.12 -24.41 -3.67
N ALA A 473 -26.21 -24.41 -2.68
CA ALA A 473 -26.45 -23.82 -1.37
C ALA A 473 -26.76 -22.31 -1.48
N ARG A 474 -25.92 -21.50 -2.16
CA ARG A 474 -26.17 -20.05 -2.32
C ARG A 474 -27.46 -19.76 -3.09
N ARG A 475 -27.79 -20.54 -4.13
CA ARG A 475 -29.08 -20.45 -4.86
C ARG A 475 -30.31 -20.84 -4.01
N SER A 476 -30.14 -21.64 -2.96
CA SER A 476 -31.22 -22.03 -2.03
C SER A 476 -31.50 -21.03 -0.91
N LEU A 477 -30.69 -19.97 -0.76
CA LEU A 477 -30.83 -18.98 0.30
C LEU A 477 -32.11 -18.13 0.15
N PRO A 478 -32.72 -17.68 1.27
CA PRO A 478 -33.92 -16.84 1.22
C PRO A 478 -33.62 -15.46 0.61
N THR A 479 -34.43 -15.03 -0.36
CA THR A 479 -34.33 -13.70 -0.98
C THR A 479 -34.80 -12.57 -0.05
N THR A 480 -35.55 -12.89 1.00
CA THR A 480 -36.00 -11.90 2.01
C THR A 480 -34.90 -11.63 3.03
N PRO A 481 -34.50 -10.37 3.27
CA PRO A 481 -33.54 -10.05 4.31
C PRO A 481 -34.10 -10.37 5.71
N PRO A 482 -33.25 -10.74 6.68
CA PRO A 482 -33.68 -10.91 8.07
C PRO A 482 -34.20 -9.58 8.64
N PRO A 483 -35.18 -9.60 9.56
CA PRO A 483 -35.74 -8.38 10.15
C PRO A 483 -34.66 -7.63 10.95
N GLN A 484 -34.21 -6.50 10.41
CA GLN A 484 -33.16 -5.68 11.03
C GLN A 484 -33.64 -5.14 12.38
N THR A 485 -32.95 -5.51 13.46
CA THR A 485 -33.22 -5.02 14.82
C THR A 485 -32.86 -3.54 15.00
N ASN A 486 -31.89 -3.05 14.23
CA ASN A 486 -31.44 -1.66 14.24
C ASN A 486 -32.37 -0.75 13.43
N LYS A 487 -33.47 -0.31 14.05
CA LYS A 487 -34.14 0.93 13.64
C LYS A 487 -33.12 2.07 13.74
N LYS A 488 -32.60 2.54 12.60
CA LYS A 488 -31.78 3.76 12.52
C LYS A 488 -32.62 4.91 13.10
N SER A 489 -32.33 5.31 14.34
CA SER A 489 -33.03 6.41 15.01
C SER A 489 -32.91 7.68 14.16
N SER A 490 -33.98 8.45 14.05
CA SER A 490 -33.96 9.73 13.33
C SER A 490 -33.12 10.72 14.14
N GLN A 491 -31.83 10.80 13.82
CA GLN A 491 -30.87 11.61 14.55
C GLN A 491 -31.32 13.08 14.62
N SER A 492 -31.27 13.64 15.81
CA SER A 492 -31.53 15.06 16.04
C SER A 492 -30.45 15.90 15.35
N LEU A 493 -30.81 17.11 14.88
CA LEU A 493 -29.84 18.05 14.30
C LEU A 493 -28.67 18.36 15.27
N TYR A 494 -28.91 18.27 16.58
CA TYR A 494 -27.86 18.36 17.59
C TYR A 494 -26.91 17.15 17.59
N GLU A 495 -27.44 15.93 17.41
CA GLU A 495 -26.64 14.71 17.29
C GLU A 495 -25.84 14.71 15.98
N THR A 496 -26.41 15.23 14.89
CA THR A 496 -25.68 15.45 13.62
C THR A 496 -24.52 16.45 13.81
N PHE A 497 -24.73 17.53 14.56
CA PHE A 497 -23.67 18.49 14.87
C PHE A 497 -22.58 17.86 15.74
N VAL A 498 -22.96 17.15 16.82
CA VAL A 498 -22.02 16.50 17.74
C VAL A 498 -21.25 15.35 17.08
N THR A 499 -21.85 14.58 16.18
CA THR A 499 -21.14 13.54 15.39
C THR A 499 -20.32 14.12 14.23
N THR A 500 -20.59 15.35 13.79
CA THR A 500 -19.75 16.05 12.80
C THR A 500 -18.47 16.60 13.44
N PHE A 501 -18.56 17.21 14.64
CA PHE A 501 -17.44 17.89 15.30
C PHE A 501 -16.82 17.16 16.50
N GLY A 502 -17.42 16.05 16.94
CA GLY A 502 -16.85 15.14 17.93
C GLY A 502 -16.03 14.01 17.29
N PRO A 503 -15.29 13.22 18.10
CA PRO A 503 -14.53 12.08 17.59
C PRO A 503 -15.47 11.02 16.98
N PRO A 504 -15.07 10.36 15.87
CA PRO A 504 -15.88 9.32 15.25
C PRO A 504 -16.00 8.10 16.19
N ALA A 505 -17.20 7.54 16.32
CA ALA A 505 -17.39 6.27 17.03
C ALA A 505 -16.69 5.13 16.27
N TYR A 506 -16.10 4.18 17.00
CA TYR A 506 -15.54 2.97 16.40
C TYR A 506 -16.65 2.18 15.69
N PRO A 507 -16.40 1.57 14.51
CA PRO A 507 -17.43 0.90 13.74
C PRO A 507 -18.10 -0.25 14.51
N PRO A 508 -19.43 -0.44 14.31
CA PRO A 508 -20.18 -1.52 14.96
C PRO A 508 -19.71 -2.91 14.50
N PRO A 509 -20.14 -3.99 15.19
CA PRO A 509 -19.91 -5.35 14.73
C PRO A 509 -20.19 -5.57 13.24
N GLY A 510 -19.14 -5.99 12.52
CA GLY A 510 -19.32 -6.82 11.33
C GLY A 510 -19.96 -8.16 11.73
N PRO A 511 -20.64 -8.86 10.81
CA PRO A 511 -21.35 -10.09 11.14
C PRO A 511 -20.39 -11.22 11.52
N ASP A 512 -20.66 -11.92 12.63
CA ASP A 512 -19.89 -13.11 13.07
C ASP A 512 -19.89 -14.26 12.04
N GLY A 513 -20.75 -14.20 11.02
CA GLY A 513 -20.88 -15.19 9.95
C GLY A 513 -21.35 -16.58 10.40
N THR A 514 -21.79 -16.71 11.65
CA THR A 514 -22.34 -17.93 12.26
C THR A 514 -23.78 -18.21 11.84
N SER A 515 -24.55 -17.18 11.50
CA SER A 515 -25.84 -17.31 10.85
C SER A 515 -25.69 -17.69 9.36
N PRO A 516 -26.68 -18.37 8.76
CA PRO A 516 -26.76 -18.46 7.31
C PRO A 516 -26.96 -17.07 6.69
N PRO A 517 -26.34 -16.77 5.53
CA PRO A 517 -26.62 -15.55 4.79
C PRO A 517 -28.02 -15.59 4.14
N TRP A 518 -28.45 -14.45 3.60
CA TRP A 518 -29.63 -14.30 2.75
C TRP A 518 -29.19 -13.88 1.35
N ARG A 519 -30.03 -14.03 0.32
CA ARG A 519 -29.64 -13.96 -1.10
C ARG A 519 -29.49 -12.52 -1.65
N ASP A 520 -28.60 -11.78 -1.01
CA ASP A 520 -28.21 -10.40 -1.28
C ASP A 520 -27.38 -10.24 -2.58
N ALA A 521 -27.12 -9.00 -2.99
CA ALA A 521 -26.27 -8.68 -4.14
C ALA A 521 -24.86 -9.28 -4.02
N HIS A 522 -24.23 -9.24 -2.83
CA HIS A 522 -22.94 -9.90 -2.59
C HIS A 522 -23.01 -11.41 -2.89
N GLU A 523 -24.02 -12.09 -2.37
CA GLU A 523 -24.17 -13.54 -2.57
C GLU A 523 -24.38 -13.91 -4.03
N ARG A 524 -25.02 -13.05 -4.82
CA ARG A 524 -25.16 -13.23 -6.27
C ARG A 524 -23.85 -12.97 -7.03
N CYS A 525 -23.02 -12.03 -6.58
CA CYS A 525 -21.64 -11.90 -7.09
C CYS A 525 -20.81 -13.16 -6.78
N GLN A 526 -21.05 -13.81 -5.63
CA GLN A 526 -20.43 -15.11 -5.32
C GLN A 526 -21.05 -16.28 -6.12
N GLU A 527 -22.33 -16.25 -6.48
CA GLU A 527 -22.90 -17.20 -7.44
C GLU A 527 -22.25 -17.05 -8.83
N ALA A 528 -21.92 -15.82 -9.24
CA ALA A 528 -21.18 -15.57 -10.47
C ALA A 528 -19.74 -16.12 -10.38
N SER A 529 -18.99 -15.82 -9.31
CA SER A 529 -17.62 -16.32 -9.11
C SER A 529 -17.55 -17.86 -9.14
N LEU A 530 -18.49 -18.54 -8.45
CA LEU A 530 -18.62 -20.00 -8.46
C LEU A 530 -18.92 -20.54 -9.88
N SER A 531 -19.75 -19.85 -10.67
CA SER A 531 -20.07 -20.25 -12.04
C SER A 531 -18.87 -20.11 -12.98
N LEU A 532 -18.02 -19.09 -12.78
CA LEU A 532 -16.75 -18.93 -13.51
C LEU A 532 -15.78 -20.08 -13.21
N TYR A 533 -15.56 -20.41 -11.93
CA TYR A 533 -14.68 -21.52 -11.53
C TYR A 533 -15.15 -22.89 -12.03
N ILE A 534 -16.47 -23.13 -12.05
CA ILE A 534 -17.05 -24.36 -12.66
C ILE A 534 -16.75 -24.39 -14.16
N GLY A 535 -16.94 -23.27 -14.87
CA GLY A 535 -16.64 -23.16 -16.30
C GLY A 535 -15.17 -23.43 -16.64
N GLU A 536 -14.24 -22.82 -15.89
CA GLU A 536 -12.80 -23.07 -16.03
C GLU A 536 -12.44 -24.56 -15.88
N ILE A 537 -13.00 -25.24 -14.86
CA ILE A 537 -12.68 -26.64 -14.57
C ILE A 537 -13.26 -27.58 -15.64
N LEU A 538 -14.49 -27.35 -16.10
CA LEU A 538 -15.10 -28.15 -17.17
C LEU A 538 -14.37 -27.96 -18.51
N TYR A 539 -13.91 -26.74 -18.80
CA TYR A 539 -13.08 -26.46 -19.96
C TYR A 539 -11.70 -27.14 -19.86
N ALA A 540 -11.03 -27.00 -18.72
CA ALA A 540 -9.68 -27.55 -18.50
C ALA A 540 -9.63 -29.08 -18.47
N THR A 541 -10.72 -29.75 -18.04
CA THR A 541 -10.82 -31.22 -17.99
C THR A 541 -11.16 -31.85 -19.34
N CYS A 542 -11.28 -31.07 -20.42
CA CYS A 542 -11.45 -31.47 -21.82
C CYS A 542 -12.72 -32.27 -22.19
N ALA A 543 -13.44 -32.84 -21.22
CA ALA A 543 -14.63 -33.67 -21.46
C ALA A 543 -15.84 -32.86 -21.95
N SER A 544 -15.99 -31.60 -21.52
CA SER A 544 -17.11 -30.72 -21.93
C SER A 544 -16.68 -29.26 -22.11
N LYS A 545 -15.71 -29.00 -23.01
CA LYS A 545 -15.23 -27.63 -23.33
C LYS A 545 -16.36 -26.64 -23.64
N ASP A 546 -17.32 -27.04 -24.47
CA ASP A 546 -18.53 -26.26 -24.81
C ASP A 546 -19.37 -25.89 -23.58
N GLU A 547 -19.52 -26.83 -22.65
CA GLU A 547 -20.27 -26.63 -21.40
C GLU A 547 -19.52 -25.64 -20.51
N GLY A 548 -18.19 -25.78 -20.38
CA GLY A 548 -17.35 -24.87 -19.62
C GLY A 548 -17.45 -23.42 -20.09
N VAL A 549 -17.45 -23.20 -21.42
CA VAL A 549 -17.70 -21.87 -22.01
C VAL A 549 -19.10 -21.36 -21.68
N GLY A 550 -20.12 -22.23 -21.73
CA GLY A 550 -21.48 -21.90 -21.30
C GLY A 550 -21.56 -21.41 -19.85
N TRP A 551 -20.98 -22.16 -18.91
CA TRP A 551 -20.91 -21.78 -17.49
C TRP A 551 -20.18 -20.45 -17.26
N THR A 552 -19.09 -20.18 -17.99
CA THR A 552 -18.39 -18.88 -17.90
C THR A 552 -19.24 -17.74 -18.45
N ARG A 553 -19.92 -17.92 -19.59
CA ARG A 553 -20.84 -16.92 -20.15
C ARG A 553 -21.96 -16.60 -19.16
N ASP A 554 -22.61 -17.62 -18.61
CA ASP A 554 -23.71 -17.45 -17.65
C ASP A 554 -23.24 -16.76 -16.34
N GLY A 555 -21.98 -16.96 -15.94
CA GLY A 555 -21.34 -16.21 -14.85
C GLY A 555 -21.08 -14.73 -15.20
N VAL A 556 -20.64 -14.43 -16.43
CA VAL A 556 -20.49 -13.06 -16.95
C VAL A 556 -21.84 -12.36 -17.05
N ASP A 557 -22.89 -13.05 -17.52
CA ASP A 557 -24.26 -12.54 -17.56
C ASP A 557 -24.73 -12.10 -16.16
N LEU A 558 -24.61 -12.98 -15.16
CA LEU A 558 -25.04 -12.71 -13.78
C LEU A 558 -24.29 -11.53 -13.14
N ALA A 559 -22.98 -11.42 -13.36
CA ALA A 559 -22.16 -10.31 -12.86
C ALA A 559 -22.53 -8.98 -13.53
N GLU A 560 -22.73 -8.96 -14.85
CA GLU A 560 -23.14 -7.76 -15.60
C GLU A 560 -24.55 -7.28 -15.19
N GLU A 561 -25.47 -8.20 -14.93
CA GLU A 561 -26.79 -7.88 -14.38
C GLU A 561 -26.73 -7.27 -12.98
N GLN A 562 -25.93 -7.85 -12.06
CA GLN A 562 -25.86 -7.33 -10.69
C GLN A 562 -25.16 -5.97 -10.65
N LEU A 563 -24.12 -5.73 -11.46
CA LEU A 563 -23.50 -4.40 -11.54
C LEU A 563 -24.49 -3.33 -12.03
N ARG A 564 -25.32 -3.64 -13.03
CA ARG A 564 -26.38 -2.70 -13.47
C ARG A 564 -27.46 -2.48 -12.42
N ALA A 565 -27.78 -3.48 -11.60
CA ALA A 565 -28.70 -3.31 -10.48
C ALA A 565 -28.09 -2.47 -9.33
N LEU A 566 -26.76 -2.46 -9.19
CA LEU A 566 -26.02 -1.71 -8.18
C LEU A 566 -25.62 -0.28 -8.62
N ASP A 567 -25.90 0.13 -9.86
CA ASP A 567 -25.41 1.39 -10.46
C ASP A 567 -26.20 2.65 -10.04
N THR A 568 -26.66 2.66 -8.78
CA THR A 568 -27.27 3.82 -8.09
C THR A 568 -26.62 3.95 -6.71
N PRO A 569 -26.50 5.18 -6.16
CA PRO A 569 -25.27 5.67 -5.51
C PRO A 569 -24.68 4.71 -4.49
N ILE A 570 -23.40 4.34 -4.70
CA ILE A 570 -22.68 3.31 -3.96
C ILE A 570 -22.73 3.57 -2.45
N THR A 571 -23.65 2.88 -1.77
CA THR A 571 -23.74 2.85 -0.31
C THR A 571 -22.53 2.11 0.25
N THR A 572 -22.15 2.40 1.50
CA THR A 572 -21.12 1.63 2.22
C THR A 572 -21.46 0.14 2.28
N GLU A 573 -22.75 -0.18 2.39
CA GLU A 573 -23.31 -1.53 2.44
C GLU A 573 -23.11 -2.30 1.12
N ASN A 574 -23.07 -1.62 -0.04
CA ASN A 574 -22.94 -2.24 -1.37
C ASN A 574 -21.51 -2.26 -1.95
N LYS A 575 -20.50 -1.70 -1.26
CA LYS A 575 -19.14 -1.56 -1.79
C LYS A 575 -18.48 -2.91 -2.13
N ASP A 576 -18.54 -3.88 -1.22
CA ASP A 576 -17.91 -5.18 -1.42
C ASP A 576 -18.61 -6.00 -2.51
N ALA A 577 -19.94 -5.92 -2.62
CA ALA A 577 -20.68 -6.52 -3.73
C ALA A 577 -20.25 -5.94 -5.09
N ASN A 578 -20.14 -4.61 -5.19
CA ASN A 578 -19.68 -3.94 -6.42
C ASN A 578 -18.23 -4.37 -6.78
N ARG A 579 -17.31 -4.38 -5.81
CA ARG A 579 -15.93 -4.88 -6.02
C ARG A 579 -15.90 -6.32 -6.53
N VAL A 580 -16.53 -7.26 -5.82
CA VAL A 580 -16.52 -8.69 -6.21
C VAL A 580 -17.16 -8.88 -7.58
N CYS A 581 -18.29 -8.23 -7.88
CA CYS A 581 -18.89 -8.34 -9.21
C CYS A 581 -18.02 -7.71 -10.32
N ARG A 582 -17.29 -6.59 -10.07
CA ARG A 582 -16.32 -6.01 -11.02
C ARG A 582 -15.17 -6.98 -11.30
N GLU A 583 -14.59 -7.55 -10.25
CA GLU A 583 -13.52 -8.56 -10.33
C GLU A 583 -13.98 -9.79 -11.13
N CYS A 584 -15.20 -10.28 -10.86
CA CYS A 584 -15.80 -11.40 -11.60
C CYS A 584 -16.08 -11.06 -13.07
N LEU A 585 -16.60 -9.86 -13.37
CA LEU A 585 -16.89 -9.46 -14.75
C LEU A 585 -15.60 -9.31 -15.57
N ALA A 586 -14.56 -8.67 -15.02
CA ALA A 586 -13.27 -8.54 -15.67
C ALA A 586 -12.61 -9.92 -15.93
N THR A 587 -12.52 -10.75 -14.89
CA THR A 587 -11.90 -12.08 -14.97
C THR A 587 -12.68 -13.01 -15.90
N GLY A 588 -14.01 -12.98 -15.84
CA GLY A 588 -14.89 -13.79 -16.68
C GLY A 588 -14.81 -13.43 -18.17
N LEU A 589 -14.69 -12.15 -18.51
CA LEU A 589 -14.50 -11.70 -19.90
C LEU A 589 -13.11 -12.11 -20.44
N GLU A 590 -12.05 -11.96 -19.63
CA GLU A 590 -10.71 -12.42 -20.01
C GLU A 590 -10.71 -13.95 -20.23
N ASN A 591 -11.22 -14.72 -19.26
CA ASN A 591 -11.35 -16.18 -19.36
C ASN A 591 -12.14 -16.62 -20.59
N TRP A 592 -13.32 -16.03 -20.85
CA TRP A 592 -14.15 -16.35 -22.00
C TRP A 592 -13.40 -16.09 -23.32
N SER A 593 -12.69 -14.96 -23.44
CA SER A 593 -11.86 -14.66 -24.60
C SER A 593 -10.72 -15.67 -24.81
N VAL A 594 -10.08 -16.12 -23.72
CA VAL A 594 -8.98 -17.10 -23.77
C VAL A 594 -9.49 -18.50 -24.13
N MET A 595 -10.67 -18.90 -23.65
CA MET A 595 -11.26 -20.20 -23.98
C MET A 595 -11.77 -20.27 -25.42
N VAL A 596 -12.45 -19.23 -25.90
CA VAL A 596 -12.99 -19.18 -27.26
C VAL A 596 -11.90 -19.00 -28.31
N SER A 597 -10.90 -18.13 -28.08
CA SER A 597 -9.77 -17.97 -29.01
C SER A 597 -8.89 -19.21 -29.11
N ARG A 598 -8.84 -20.06 -28.07
CA ARG A 598 -8.24 -21.41 -28.14
C ARG A 598 -9.10 -22.37 -28.97
N LEU A 599 -10.42 -22.38 -28.79
CA LEU A 599 -11.33 -23.24 -29.57
C LEU A 599 -11.32 -22.88 -31.07
N ALA A 600 -11.33 -21.58 -31.41
CA ALA A 600 -11.18 -21.12 -32.79
C ALA A 600 -9.86 -21.59 -33.43
N ARG A 601 -8.74 -21.51 -32.68
CA ARG A 601 -7.44 -22.05 -33.14
C ARG A 601 -7.41 -23.57 -33.26
N GLU A 602 -8.11 -24.30 -32.39
CA GLU A 602 -8.28 -25.76 -32.52
C GLU A 602 -9.12 -26.11 -33.77
N GLU A 603 -10.12 -25.29 -34.11
CA GLU A 603 -10.94 -25.43 -35.32
C GLU A 603 -10.12 -25.17 -36.60
N ASP A 604 -9.37 -24.06 -36.65
CA ASP A 604 -8.53 -23.72 -37.80
C ASP A 604 -7.31 -24.65 -37.95
N ALA A 605 -6.77 -25.17 -36.84
CA ALA A 605 -5.78 -26.25 -36.88
C ALA A 605 -6.36 -27.53 -37.50
N ARG A 606 -7.60 -27.91 -37.19
CA ARG A 606 -8.27 -29.08 -37.82
C ARG A 606 -8.53 -28.87 -39.32
N LYS A 607 -8.91 -27.66 -39.74
CA LYS A 607 -9.06 -27.30 -41.17
C LYS A 607 -7.73 -27.41 -41.91
N SER A 608 -6.67 -26.80 -41.37
CA SER A 608 -5.34 -26.75 -42.01
C SER A 608 -4.59 -28.08 -42.02
N THR A 609 -4.85 -28.98 -41.05
CA THR A 609 -4.21 -30.31 -40.98
C THR A 609 -4.85 -31.36 -41.91
N GLY A 610 -5.88 -31.00 -42.68
CA GLY A 610 -6.45 -31.91 -43.68
C GLY A 610 -7.20 -33.11 -43.10
N ALA A 611 -7.68 -33.02 -41.85
CA ALA A 611 -8.53 -34.03 -41.21
C ALA A 611 -9.96 -34.10 -41.81
N SER A 612 -10.14 -33.61 -43.04
CA SER A 612 -11.30 -33.83 -43.88
C SER A 612 -11.38 -35.31 -44.26
N THR A 613 -12.18 -36.08 -43.52
CA THR A 613 -12.53 -37.48 -43.88
C THR A 613 -12.94 -37.54 -45.35
N SER A 614 -12.25 -38.40 -46.11
CA SER A 614 -12.29 -38.35 -47.58
C SER A 614 -13.68 -38.62 -48.16
N GLY A 615 -14.29 -37.57 -48.72
CA GLY A 615 -15.32 -37.61 -49.76
C GLY A 615 -16.53 -38.51 -49.52
N SER A 616 -17.60 -37.96 -48.92
CA SER A 616 -18.95 -38.51 -49.06
C SER A 616 -19.90 -37.50 -49.70
N LEU A 617 -20.20 -37.69 -50.99
CA LEU A 617 -21.15 -36.88 -51.77
C LEU A 617 -22.62 -37.04 -51.33
N PHE A 618 -22.90 -37.83 -50.29
CA PHE A 618 -24.25 -38.09 -49.78
C PHE A 618 -24.73 -37.14 -48.68
N SER A 619 -23.87 -36.23 -48.17
CA SER A 619 -24.26 -35.30 -47.11
C SER A 619 -25.31 -34.24 -47.52
N PHE A 620 -25.72 -34.20 -48.80
CA PHE A 620 -26.75 -33.27 -49.30
C PHE A 620 -28.19 -33.64 -48.89
N TRP A 621 -28.43 -34.89 -48.44
CA TRP A 621 -29.77 -35.38 -48.05
C TRP A 621 -29.88 -35.83 -46.58
N GLY A 622 -28.84 -35.64 -45.77
CA GLY A 622 -28.84 -35.90 -44.34
C GLY A 622 -28.50 -34.62 -43.57
N GLY A 623 -29.40 -34.15 -42.71
CA GLY A 623 -29.31 -32.86 -42.03
C GLY A 623 -28.25 -32.79 -40.92
N GLY A 624 -26.97 -32.77 -41.28
CA GLY A 624 -25.92 -32.22 -40.43
C GLY A 624 -25.98 -30.69 -40.49
N SER A 625 -26.00 -30.02 -39.34
CA SER A 625 -26.12 -28.56 -39.25
C SER A 625 -24.83 -27.85 -39.72
N PRO A 626 -24.91 -26.82 -40.59
CA PRO A 626 -23.75 -26.03 -40.98
C PRO A 626 -23.23 -25.11 -39.86
N ASP A 627 -23.99 -24.94 -38.77
CA ASP A 627 -23.71 -24.04 -37.64
C ASP A 627 -22.45 -24.40 -36.81
N ALA A 628 -21.75 -25.48 -37.17
CA ALA A 628 -20.55 -25.94 -36.50
C ALA A 628 -19.26 -25.25 -37.00
N GLU A 629 -19.25 -24.70 -38.22
CA GLU A 629 -18.04 -24.12 -38.83
C GLU A 629 -18.00 -22.59 -38.67
N GLY A 630 -16.95 -22.08 -38.04
CA GLY A 630 -16.78 -20.66 -37.73
C GLY A 630 -17.49 -20.18 -36.44
N ARG A 631 -18.20 -21.06 -35.73
CA ARG A 631 -18.93 -20.74 -34.49
C ARG A 631 -18.06 -20.00 -33.48
N TRP A 632 -16.85 -20.50 -33.21
CA TRP A 632 -15.98 -19.93 -32.20
C TRP A 632 -15.36 -18.60 -32.63
N ALA A 633 -15.13 -18.38 -33.93
CA ALA A 633 -14.70 -17.08 -34.44
C ALA A 633 -15.82 -16.02 -34.36
N ALA A 634 -17.08 -16.43 -34.57
CA ALA A 634 -18.24 -15.56 -34.34
C ALA A 634 -18.41 -15.25 -32.84
N GLU A 635 -18.20 -16.23 -31.95
CA GLU A 635 -18.26 -16.03 -30.50
C GLU A 635 -17.12 -15.13 -29.99
N GLU A 636 -15.89 -15.23 -30.54
CA GLU A 636 -14.76 -14.34 -30.20
C GLU A 636 -15.12 -12.86 -30.49
N ALA A 637 -15.79 -12.59 -31.62
CA ALA A 637 -16.29 -11.26 -31.95
C ALA A 637 -17.36 -10.76 -30.96
N VAL A 638 -18.22 -11.66 -30.44
CA VAL A 638 -19.19 -11.34 -29.38
C VAL A 638 -18.49 -10.99 -28.06
N VAL A 639 -17.44 -11.73 -27.65
CA VAL A 639 -16.69 -11.40 -26.43
C VAL A 639 -15.99 -10.04 -26.54
N LEU A 640 -15.42 -9.73 -27.70
CA LEU A 640 -14.76 -8.44 -27.95
C LEU A 640 -15.75 -7.26 -27.89
N GLU A 641 -16.89 -7.36 -28.56
CA GLU A 641 -17.93 -6.33 -28.52
C GLU A 641 -18.57 -6.20 -27.13
N ARG A 642 -18.75 -7.31 -26.40
CA ARG A 642 -19.25 -7.28 -25.01
C ARG A 642 -18.25 -6.62 -24.07
N THR A 643 -16.97 -6.92 -24.18
CA THR A 643 -15.89 -6.25 -23.43
C THR A 643 -15.88 -4.74 -23.71
N ARG A 644 -16.06 -4.34 -24.98
CA ARG A 644 -16.19 -2.93 -25.39
C ARG A 644 -17.44 -2.25 -24.83
N ARG A 645 -18.54 -2.98 -24.63
CA ARG A 645 -19.79 -2.48 -24.03
C ARG A 645 -19.72 -2.39 -22.50
N THR A 646 -18.95 -3.25 -21.85
CA THR A 646 -18.86 -3.37 -20.38
C THR A 646 -17.73 -2.57 -19.75
N SER A 647 -16.78 -2.02 -20.52
CA SER A 647 -15.65 -1.24 -19.96
C SER A 647 -16.10 -0.10 -19.04
N ALA A 648 -17.20 0.58 -19.36
CA ALA A 648 -17.77 1.65 -18.52
C ALA A 648 -18.28 1.18 -17.14
N LEU A 649 -18.54 -0.13 -16.95
CA LEU A 649 -18.86 -0.73 -15.64
C LEU A 649 -17.61 -1.16 -14.87
N LEU A 650 -16.48 -1.33 -15.56
CA LEU A 650 -15.18 -1.72 -15.00
C LEU A 650 -14.31 -0.52 -14.63
N GLU A 651 -14.46 0.61 -15.34
CA GLU A 651 -13.81 1.87 -15.01
C GLU A 651 -14.29 2.39 -13.64
N ASP A 652 -13.36 2.89 -12.82
CA ASP A 652 -13.69 3.51 -11.54
C ASP A 652 -14.31 4.88 -11.75
N ALA A 653 -15.58 5.02 -11.37
CA ALA A 653 -16.22 6.32 -11.28
C ALA A 653 -15.43 7.15 -10.25
N PRO A 654 -14.82 8.30 -10.65
CA PRO A 654 -14.02 9.09 -9.73
C PRO A 654 -14.88 9.54 -8.55
N ALA A 655 -14.38 9.38 -7.33
CA ALA A 655 -15.11 9.71 -6.11
C ALA A 655 -15.70 11.13 -6.23
N PRO A 656 -16.99 11.33 -5.90
CA PRO A 656 -17.66 12.61 -6.12
C PRO A 656 -16.89 13.71 -5.39
N ALA A 657 -16.35 14.66 -6.16
CA ALA A 657 -15.39 15.63 -5.65
C ALA A 657 -15.97 16.36 -4.43
N GLY A 658 -15.42 16.07 -3.25
CA GLY A 658 -15.90 16.60 -1.97
C GLY A 658 -16.02 18.11 -2.03
N MET A 659 -17.01 18.67 -1.33
CA MET A 659 -17.67 19.99 -1.51
C MET A 659 -16.82 21.23 -1.86
N LEU A 660 -15.49 21.19 -1.68
CA LEU A 660 -14.54 22.21 -2.13
C LEU A 660 -14.12 22.07 -3.61
N GLY A 661 -14.09 20.85 -4.16
CA GLY A 661 -13.62 20.60 -5.53
C GLY A 661 -14.55 21.17 -6.61
N SER A 662 -15.87 21.00 -6.42
CA SER A 662 -16.90 21.61 -7.28
C SER A 662 -16.80 23.15 -7.31
N LEU A 663 -16.38 23.77 -6.20
CA LEU A 663 -16.25 25.21 -6.05
C LEU A 663 -15.09 25.79 -6.88
N PHE A 664 -14.01 25.04 -7.09
CA PHE A 664 -12.92 25.42 -8.01
C PHE A 664 -13.20 25.06 -9.48
N GLN A 665 -14.08 24.09 -9.74
CA GLN A 665 -14.38 23.65 -11.11
C GLN A 665 -15.35 24.59 -11.84
N GLY A 666 -16.09 25.45 -11.12
CA GLY A 666 -16.90 26.53 -11.67
C GLY A 666 -16.16 27.83 -11.99
N LEU A 667 -14.82 27.84 -11.95
CA LEU A 667 -13.95 29.01 -12.17
C LEU A 667 -12.88 28.77 -13.25
N ARG A 668 -13.25 28.04 -14.32
CA ARG A 668 -12.37 27.72 -15.46
C ARG A 668 -13.08 27.89 -16.80
#